data_AF-A0A356F5M4-F1
#
_entry.id   AF-A0A356F5M4-F1
#
_cell.length_a   1.000
_cell.length_b   1.000
_cell.length_c   1.000
_cell.angle_alpha   90.00
_cell.angle_beta   90.00
_cell.angle_gamma   90.00
#
_symmetry.space_group_name_H-M   'P 1'
#
loop_
_entity.id
_entity.type
_entity.pdbx_description
1 polymer ?
#
loop_
_entity_poly.entity_id
_entity_poly.type
_entity_poly.pdbx_seq_one_letter_code
_entity_poly.pdbx_strand_id
1 'polypeptide(L)'
;SALTKNQVIALVLAVIANLLFFWSGIEYILSFFRLFLPDTIIDVIASFSFLSHFVTLSLGLVELRDIIFFASIILFFNFTTVLTVNFKTAGTSGWLKSSSRSYYIAAWSMLLLAFFGINILANGLTRNIQYDATEKKIFTLTGSSKEILRNLPEPVLAKLYFSPVLEQRNSSLRGIFDNVRLLLKKCRDASGGKFDFKIYHPQFLSEEEDIALANGLQPIPLIDLNQNALFGLTLEDTLQNKQVIPFFAQERQGNLEQDLISKIRALHHHKKSLGILTGLPLFGSTSGDSTFLGQPWDIVKLLEQNYDITNIVRPEDFERNFDVLMLFYPKNYAPEFVNAIKKYSQNGGKILVLLDPANEASRLYSAENYHLESTDLGELEDFWHIKFYKDYVVADLGNSITVDASADYKSNPTFSQDVIQFRIKSDNMNPKHPVTKNLNEILMASASVVMPEHKAYEANKIAFYPLLRAGEISEIMPASVVRDGLNPQEILRYFEPDKNQKILAAEVIGLEKENPFDLIAVTDTDFLYDTFWGTRKNFLESEYVVENFDNANFILNALDYLSGDDDLLQIRGKQAQSHPFKDIETMRRLNSLRFSQQEDAIFTEMNKAKAAMQEVWNKKDFEERENFTADELAAIAKVRTQLNNLRQQLSDIREQAFAEIRKIDTEVSLANLLLVPALLILILLIIKLKQLRLQKGLRLSPVFRADRQFIKLALICLAILAAALVSVYISNRSSVDAYEGKKAFPEVENKINEINHICLKSNQHDLVFVNKDGLWHLENNDTLPVYQERIRRLLTTISEAKFFERKTNKAENLAMFNLSPLDDKDSKVVEIELKHDGELIQRFDLGDINIDLGRGSKAAYIKFDNQFQVWEISGDFVDMDLDFRKWTYGNLWDLRYGRPYSPSNYAPEQEKLLYFVKYALNTPITPADIKLQTKPLKAKKLYIENDNSVVLSLYKENGKAYAVYDFAKSNENPHLKLAAKYFNNKPLEIDLQNLEKILEQF
;
A
#
# COMPACT_ATOMS: atom_id res chain seq x y z
N SER A 1 14.06 -17.10 44.53
CA SER A 1 14.35 -17.06 45.99
C SER A 1 13.93 -18.33 46.72
N ALA A 2 12.66 -18.76 46.68
CA ALA A 2 12.19 -19.92 47.45
C ALA A 2 12.92 -21.26 47.15
N LEU A 3 13.50 -21.45 45.96
CA LEU A 3 14.20 -22.69 45.57
C LEU A 3 15.55 -22.88 46.29
N THR A 4 16.33 -21.83 46.47
CA THR A 4 17.71 -21.90 47.00
C THR A 4 17.88 -21.03 48.24
N LYS A 5 18.77 -21.43 49.16
CA LYS A 5 19.15 -20.60 50.31
C LYS A 5 20.15 -19.51 49.95
N ASN A 6 20.86 -19.65 48.82
CA ASN A 6 21.87 -18.70 48.37
C ASN A 6 21.21 -17.61 47.50
N GLN A 7 21.29 -16.36 47.94
CA GLN A 7 20.69 -15.21 47.26
C GLN A 7 21.30 -14.95 45.87
N VAL A 8 22.61 -15.16 45.69
CA VAL A 8 23.29 -15.00 44.39
C VAL A 8 22.77 -16.04 43.40
N ILE A 9 22.67 -17.30 43.81
CA ILE A 9 22.11 -18.37 42.96
C ILE A 9 20.64 -18.07 42.61
N ALA A 10 19.86 -17.54 43.56
CA ALA A 10 18.48 -17.14 43.30
C ALA A 10 18.38 -16.03 42.25
N LEU A 11 19.28 -15.04 42.31
CA LEU A 11 19.35 -13.95 41.34
C LEU A 11 19.71 -14.48 39.95
N VAL A 12 20.77 -15.28 39.84
CA VAL A 12 21.21 -15.85 38.56
C VAL A 12 20.10 -16.66 37.90
N LEU A 13 19.39 -17.52 38.67
CA LEU A 13 18.27 -18.29 38.13
C LEU A 13 17.10 -17.41 37.68
N ALA A 14 16.83 -16.30 38.38
CA ALA A 14 15.80 -15.36 37.98
C ALA A 14 16.18 -14.61 36.69
N VAL A 15 17.44 -14.20 36.57
CA VAL A 15 17.98 -13.58 35.34
C VAL A 15 17.85 -14.54 34.17
N ILE A 16 18.23 -15.82 34.32
CA ILE A 16 18.10 -16.83 33.27
C ILE A 16 16.63 -17.04 32.87
N ALA A 17 15.71 -17.16 33.84
CA ALA A 17 14.29 -17.31 33.54
C ALA A 17 13.73 -16.11 32.77
N ASN A 18 14.07 -14.88 33.20
CA ASN A 18 13.67 -13.66 32.49
C ASN A 18 14.30 -13.58 31.10
N LEU A 19 15.55 -14.00 30.95
CA LEU A 19 16.25 -14.05 29.67
C LEU A 19 15.55 -15.00 28.70
N LEU A 20 15.07 -16.16 29.13
CA LEU A 20 14.33 -17.10 28.29
C LEU A 20 13.02 -16.51 27.75
N PHE A 21 12.24 -15.85 28.61
CA PHE A 21 11.03 -15.14 28.18
C PHE A 21 11.38 -13.96 27.25
N PHE A 22 12.44 -13.21 27.53
CA PHE A 22 12.89 -12.15 26.64
C PHE A 22 13.27 -12.71 25.25
N TRP A 23 14.09 -13.75 25.24
CA TRP A 23 14.58 -14.47 24.06
C TRP A 23 13.47 -15.06 23.20
N SER A 24 12.36 -15.52 23.79
CA SER A 24 11.26 -16.08 23.02
C SER A 24 10.58 -15.07 22.08
N GLY A 25 10.86 -13.77 22.19
CA GLY A 25 10.35 -12.72 21.29
C GLY A 25 11.44 -11.95 20.56
N ILE A 26 12.70 -12.38 20.65
CA ILE A 26 13.77 -11.80 19.85
C ILE A 26 13.71 -12.40 18.45
N GLU A 27 13.71 -11.55 17.43
CA GLU A 27 13.57 -12.00 16.05
C GLU A 27 14.68 -12.97 15.64
N TYR A 28 15.95 -12.73 16.01
CA TYR A 28 17.05 -13.68 15.73
C TYR A 28 16.75 -15.12 16.18
N ILE A 29 16.01 -15.28 17.28
CA ILE A 29 15.63 -16.60 17.81
C ILE A 29 14.41 -17.13 17.05
N LEU A 30 13.41 -16.28 16.79
CA LEU A 30 12.23 -16.66 16.01
C LEU A 30 12.57 -17.06 14.57
N SER A 31 13.46 -16.32 13.89
CA SER A 31 13.91 -16.62 12.53
C SER A 31 14.61 -17.98 12.45
N PHE A 32 15.37 -18.38 13.48
CA PHE A 32 15.96 -19.72 13.55
C PHE A 32 14.87 -20.81 13.56
N PHE A 33 13.81 -20.62 14.33
CA PHE A 33 12.69 -21.58 14.40
C PHE A 33 11.86 -21.62 13.11
N ARG A 34 11.73 -20.51 12.37
CA ARG A 34 11.00 -20.44 11.09
C ARG A 34 11.59 -21.34 9.99
N LEU A 35 12.85 -21.75 10.12
CA LEU A 35 13.47 -22.69 9.20
C LEU A 35 12.78 -24.06 9.18
N PHE A 36 12.04 -24.42 10.24
CA PHE A 36 11.42 -25.74 10.37
C PHE A 36 10.06 -25.76 11.08
N LEU A 37 9.57 -24.64 11.61
CA LEU A 37 8.24 -24.52 12.24
C LEU A 37 7.31 -23.59 11.44
N PRO A 38 6.01 -23.94 11.32
CA PRO A 38 4.99 -23.04 10.76
C PRO A 38 4.87 -21.73 11.57
N ASP A 39 4.49 -20.63 10.89
CA ASP A 39 4.32 -19.30 11.51
C ASP A 39 3.37 -19.28 12.72
N THR A 40 2.40 -20.18 12.76
CA THR A 40 1.50 -20.33 13.91
C THR A 40 2.22 -20.77 15.18
N ILE A 41 3.21 -21.67 15.07
CA ILE A 41 4.02 -22.10 16.22
C ILE A 41 4.99 -20.98 16.61
N ILE A 42 5.50 -20.23 15.63
CA ILE A 42 6.35 -19.05 15.86
C ILE A 42 5.59 -17.98 16.62
N ASP A 43 4.37 -17.65 16.20
CA ASP A 43 3.47 -16.72 16.91
C ASP A 43 3.21 -17.20 18.35
N VAL A 44 3.13 -18.51 18.60
CA VAL A 44 2.98 -19.07 19.95
C VAL A 44 4.26 -18.87 20.78
N ILE A 45 5.44 -19.15 20.23
CA ILE A 45 6.72 -18.91 20.93
C ILE A 45 6.90 -17.42 21.26
N ALA A 46 6.61 -16.55 20.29
CA ALA A 46 6.64 -15.10 20.42
C ALA A 46 5.66 -14.60 21.50
N SER A 47 4.51 -15.27 21.64
CA SER A 47 3.50 -14.93 22.67
C SER A 47 3.91 -15.25 24.10
N PHE A 48 5.06 -15.88 24.33
CA PHE A 48 5.63 -15.99 25.68
C PHE A 48 6.55 -14.81 26.04
N SER A 49 6.82 -13.90 25.12
CA SER A 49 7.80 -12.85 25.35
C SER A 49 7.25 -11.61 26.04
N PHE A 50 8.00 -11.13 27.03
CA PHE A 50 7.75 -9.81 27.61
C PHE A 50 7.83 -8.70 26.58
N LEU A 51 8.72 -8.82 25.59
CA LEU A 51 8.90 -7.79 24.58
C LEU A 51 7.67 -7.67 23.69
N SER A 52 7.11 -8.80 23.24
CA SER A 52 5.90 -8.85 22.41
C SER A 52 4.72 -8.13 23.09
N HIS A 53 4.48 -8.42 24.38
CA HIS A 53 3.40 -7.80 25.14
C HIS A 53 3.70 -6.36 25.58
N PHE A 54 4.98 -6.01 25.78
CA PHE A 54 5.37 -4.65 26.12
C PHE A 54 5.20 -3.72 24.92
N VAL A 55 5.55 -4.16 23.72
CA VAL A 55 5.43 -3.35 22.49
C VAL A 55 3.97 -2.96 22.25
N THR A 56 3.02 -3.90 22.33
CA THR A 56 1.58 -3.61 22.18
C THR A 56 1.11 -2.56 23.19
N LEU A 57 1.42 -2.78 24.47
CA LEU A 57 1.05 -1.87 25.56
C LEU A 57 1.70 -0.48 25.42
N SER A 58 2.98 -0.41 25.00
CA SER A 58 3.70 0.86 24.83
C SER A 58 3.14 1.71 23.69
N LEU A 59 2.50 1.06 22.70
CA LEU A 59 1.80 1.73 21.61
C LEU A 59 0.39 2.19 22.01
N GLY A 60 -0.05 1.90 23.25
CA GLY A 60 -1.40 2.21 23.72
C GLY A 60 -2.45 1.18 23.30
N LEU A 61 -2.04 0.01 22.80
CA LEU A 61 -2.94 -1.10 22.47
C LEU A 61 -2.96 -2.10 23.63
N VAL A 62 -4.10 -2.22 24.31
CA VAL A 62 -4.27 -3.17 25.42
C VAL A 62 -5.03 -4.39 24.90
N GLU A 63 -4.34 -5.50 24.68
CA GLU A 63 -4.96 -6.74 24.24
C GLU A 63 -5.33 -7.62 25.45
N LEU A 64 -6.47 -8.32 25.38
CA LEU A 64 -6.88 -9.20 26.47
C LEU A 64 -5.87 -10.34 26.71
N ARG A 65 -5.16 -10.79 25.67
CA ARG A 65 -4.08 -11.79 25.81
C ARG A 65 -2.92 -11.27 26.65
N ASP A 66 -2.61 -9.98 26.61
CA ASP A 66 -1.50 -9.38 27.36
C ASP A 66 -1.83 -9.40 28.86
N ILE A 67 -3.07 -9.03 29.19
CA ILE A 67 -3.59 -9.11 30.56
C ILE A 67 -3.55 -10.55 31.07
N ILE A 68 -4.00 -11.51 30.25
CA ILE A 68 -3.98 -12.93 30.61
C ILE A 68 -2.55 -13.43 30.78
N PHE A 69 -1.61 -13.02 29.93
CA PHE A 69 -0.20 -13.38 30.04
C PHE A 69 0.41 -12.90 31.35
N PHE A 70 0.30 -11.61 31.66
CA PHE A 70 0.82 -11.06 32.92
C PHE A 70 0.10 -11.62 34.16
N ALA A 71 -1.21 -11.87 34.08
CA ALA A 71 -1.92 -12.53 35.18
C ALA A 71 -1.43 -13.98 35.37
N SER A 72 -1.28 -14.73 34.28
CA SER A 72 -0.87 -16.14 34.31
C SER A 72 0.56 -16.31 34.80
N ILE A 73 1.48 -15.42 34.42
CA ILE A 73 2.87 -15.48 34.88
C ILE A 73 2.98 -15.16 36.38
N ILE A 74 2.23 -14.16 36.86
CA ILE A 74 2.15 -13.82 38.29
C ILE A 74 1.61 -15.03 39.07
N LEU A 75 0.51 -15.62 38.60
CA LEU A 75 -0.10 -16.79 39.24
C LEU A 75 0.86 -17.99 39.22
N PHE A 76 1.50 -18.27 38.09
CA PHE A 76 2.45 -19.39 37.95
C PHE A 76 3.61 -19.29 38.94
N PHE A 77 4.27 -18.12 39.05
CA PHE A 77 5.38 -17.95 39.99
C PHE A 77 4.93 -17.92 41.46
N ASN A 78 3.74 -17.38 41.76
CA ASN A 78 3.14 -17.45 43.10
C ASN A 78 2.82 -18.90 43.49
N PHE A 79 2.18 -19.67 42.61
CA PHE A 79 1.90 -21.09 42.86
C PHE A 79 3.18 -21.92 42.96
N THR A 80 4.19 -21.64 42.13
CA THR A 80 5.52 -22.27 42.24
C THR A 80 6.15 -21.98 43.61
N THR A 81 6.00 -20.76 44.12
CA THR A 81 6.47 -20.39 45.46
C THR A 81 5.72 -21.17 46.54
N VAL A 82 4.39 -21.25 46.45
CA VAL A 82 3.55 -22.03 47.38
C VAL A 82 3.95 -23.50 47.37
N LEU A 83 4.11 -24.13 46.19
CA LEU A 83 4.55 -25.52 46.07
C LEU A 83 5.94 -25.75 46.69
N THR A 84 6.86 -24.82 46.44
CA THR A 84 8.23 -24.93 46.96
C THR A 84 8.27 -24.78 48.48
N VAL A 85 7.49 -23.85 49.04
CA VAL A 85 7.36 -23.65 50.48
C VAL A 85 6.68 -24.87 51.11
N ASN A 86 5.57 -25.36 50.55
CA ASN A 86 4.86 -26.55 51.04
C ASN A 86 5.75 -27.80 51.04
N PHE A 87 6.56 -27.98 50.00
CA PHE A 87 7.56 -29.05 49.97
C PHE A 87 8.58 -28.90 51.11
N LYS A 88 9.09 -27.68 51.35
CA LYS A 88 10.07 -27.40 52.41
C LYS A 88 9.50 -27.47 53.82
N THR A 89 8.20 -27.22 54.00
CA THR A 89 7.51 -27.29 55.29
C THR A 89 6.76 -28.62 55.51
N ALA A 90 7.00 -29.62 54.65
CA ALA A 90 6.37 -30.94 54.71
C ALA A 90 4.82 -30.90 54.69
N GLY A 91 4.23 -29.96 53.96
CA GLY A 91 2.77 -29.92 53.72
C GLY A 91 1.93 -29.38 54.88
N THR A 92 2.46 -28.45 55.67
CA THR A 92 1.71 -27.79 56.77
C THR A 92 0.55 -26.90 56.31
N SER A 93 0.42 -26.60 55.01
CA SER A 93 -0.73 -25.89 54.45
C SER A 93 -1.80 -26.85 53.90
N GLY A 94 -3.04 -26.38 53.80
CA GLY A 94 -4.20 -27.20 53.46
C GLY A 94 -4.23 -27.76 52.02
N TRP A 95 -3.38 -27.30 51.11
CA TRP A 95 -3.46 -27.57 49.68
C TRP A 95 -2.23 -28.33 49.17
N LEU A 96 -2.46 -29.51 48.53
CA LEU A 96 -1.45 -30.43 47.98
C LEU A 96 -0.47 -31.00 49.02
N LYS A 97 -0.93 -31.96 49.84
CA LYS A 97 -0.13 -32.60 50.90
C LYS A 97 0.61 -33.83 50.39
N SER A 98 1.93 -33.72 50.28
CA SER A 98 2.81 -34.87 50.02
C SER A 98 4.18 -34.66 50.65
N SER A 99 4.89 -35.75 50.94
CA SER A 99 6.31 -35.75 51.31
C SER A 99 7.22 -36.15 50.13
N SER A 100 6.64 -36.60 49.01
CA SER A 100 7.39 -37.08 47.85
C SER A 100 7.84 -35.93 46.95
N ARG A 101 9.13 -35.93 46.60
CA ARG A 101 9.70 -35.01 45.60
C ARG A 101 9.02 -35.16 44.24
N SER A 102 8.77 -36.39 43.80
CA SER A 102 8.15 -36.64 42.48
C SER A 102 6.74 -36.08 42.39
N TYR A 103 6.00 -36.03 43.51
CA TYR A 103 4.65 -35.46 43.55
C TYR A 103 4.65 -33.96 43.28
N TYR A 104 5.53 -33.19 43.95
CA TYR A 104 5.61 -31.74 43.72
C TYR A 104 6.20 -31.41 42.35
N ILE A 105 7.13 -32.23 41.84
CA ILE A 105 7.63 -32.09 40.46
C ILE A 105 6.47 -32.33 39.47
N ALA A 106 5.67 -33.38 39.64
CA ALA A 106 4.52 -33.65 38.79
C ALA A 106 3.46 -32.53 38.86
N ALA A 107 3.16 -32.02 40.07
CA ALA A 107 2.24 -30.91 40.25
C ALA A 107 2.76 -29.62 39.60
N TRP A 108 4.06 -29.34 39.71
CA TRP A 108 4.69 -28.21 39.04
C TRP A 108 4.66 -28.35 37.52
N SER A 109 4.97 -29.53 36.98
CA SER A 109 4.87 -29.81 35.54
C SER A 109 3.45 -29.64 35.02
N MET A 110 2.43 -30.03 35.79
CA MET A 110 1.03 -29.78 35.43
C MET A 110 0.68 -28.29 35.40
N LEU A 111 1.14 -27.52 36.40
CA LEU A 111 0.97 -26.07 36.40
C LEU A 111 1.70 -25.40 35.24
N LEU A 112 2.88 -25.90 34.88
CA LEU A 112 3.63 -25.42 33.73
C LEU A 112 2.86 -25.69 32.42
N LEU A 113 2.33 -26.89 32.24
CA LEU A 113 1.48 -27.23 31.09
C LEU A 113 0.21 -26.39 31.03
N ALA A 114 -0.44 -26.12 32.18
CA ALA A 114 -1.59 -25.24 32.24
C ALA A 114 -1.23 -23.79 31.91
N PHE A 115 -0.07 -23.29 32.38
CA PHE A 115 0.44 -21.98 32.02
C PHE A 115 0.62 -21.85 30.50
N PHE A 116 1.31 -22.82 29.87
CA PHE A 116 1.44 -22.84 28.41
C PHE A 116 0.08 -22.92 27.71
N GLY A 117 -0.80 -23.82 28.15
CA GLY A 117 -2.13 -24.01 27.56
C GLY A 117 -3.04 -22.78 27.66
N ILE A 118 -3.05 -22.08 28.81
CA ILE A 118 -3.83 -20.85 29.00
C ILE A 118 -3.34 -19.75 28.05
N ASN A 119 -2.02 -19.58 27.90
CA ASN A 119 -1.46 -18.55 27.04
C ASN A 119 -1.70 -18.85 25.55
N ILE A 120 -1.58 -20.12 25.14
CA ILE A 120 -1.93 -20.55 23.78
C ILE A 120 -3.43 -20.30 23.51
N LEU A 121 -4.30 -20.67 24.44
CA LEU A 121 -5.75 -20.39 24.34
C LEU A 121 -6.04 -18.90 24.27
N ALA A 122 -5.41 -18.10 25.12
CA ALA A 122 -5.57 -16.65 25.13
C ALA A 122 -5.13 -16.06 23.79
N ASN A 123 -4.00 -16.50 23.24
CA ASN A 123 -3.50 -16.06 21.95
C ASN A 123 -4.43 -16.44 20.79
N GLY A 124 -5.09 -17.60 20.86
CA GLY A 124 -6.05 -18.03 19.84
C GLY A 124 -7.41 -17.32 19.93
N LEU A 125 -8.00 -17.24 21.12
CA LEU A 125 -9.39 -16.82 21.34
C LEU A 125 -9.54 -15.33 21.66
N THR A 126 -8.55 -14.72 22.32
CA THR A 126 -8.68 -13.36 22.88
C THR A 126 -7.87 -12.31 22.12
N ARG A 127 -7.12 -12.71 21.09
CA ARG A 127 -6.30 -11.81 20.27
C ARG A 127 -7.11 -10.74 19.55
N ASN A 128 -8.38 -11.01 19.24
CA ASN A 128 -9.29 -10.05 18.60
C ASN A 128 -10.00 -9.13 19.61
N ILE A 129 -9.84 -9.35 20.91
CA ILE A 129 -10.40 -8.50 21.96
C ILE A 129 -9.30 -7.51 22.38
N GLN A 130 -9.37 -6.32 21.79
CA GLN A 130 -8.39 -5.26 21.96
C GLN A 130 -9.07 -3.98 22.40
N TYR A 131 -8.44 -3.25 23.29
CA TYR A 131 -8.80 -1.88 23.64
C TYR A 131 -7.70 -0.95 23.16
N ASP A 132 -8.01 -0.16 22.15
CA ASP A 132 -7.13 0.89 21.65
C ASP A 132 -7.27 2.12 22.57
N ALA A 133 -6.28 2.35 23.43
CA ALA A 133 -6.24 3.47 24.35
C ALA A 133 -5.69 4.75 23.70
N THR A 134 -5.30 4.71 22.41
CA THR A 134 -4.90 5.92 21.69
C THR A 134 -6.10 6.87 21.52
N GLU A 135 -5.80 8.17 21.49
CA GLU A 135 -6.82 9.22 21.35
C GLU A 135 -7.56 9.11 20.02
N LYS A 136 -6.82 9.01 18.90
CA LYS A 136 -7.35 8.88 17.54
C LYS A 136 -7.69 7.46 17.10
N LYS A 137 -7.62 6.47 17.99
CA LYS A 137 -7.89 5.05 17.67
C LYS A 137 -7.10 4.53 16.46
N ILE A 138 -5.80 4.86 16.40
CA ILE A 138 -4.93 4.59 15.24
C ILE A 138 -4.74 3.09 14.95
N PHE A 139 -5.03 2.23 15.93
CA PHE A 139 -4.96 0.77 15.77
C PHE A 139 -6.33 0.14 15.55
N THR A 140 -7.42 0.91 15.51
CA THR A 140 -8.77 0.39 15.25
C THR A 140 -9.28 0.87 13.90
N LEU A 141 -9.81 -0.02 13.06
CA LEU A 141 -10.43 0.39 11.80
C LEU A 141 -11.54 1.41 12.04
N THR A 142 -11.58 2.45 11.21
CA THR A 142 -12.62 3.49 11.26
C THR A 142 -14.01 2.93 10.97
N GLY A 143 -15.06 3.71 11.27
CA GLY A 143 -16.43 3.37 10.91
C GLY A 143 -16.58 3.16 9.41
N SER A 144 -16.10 4.14 8.63
CA SER A 144 -16.14 4.08 7.16
C SER A 144 -15.35 2.90 6.59
N SER A 145 -14.15 2.60 7.09
CA SER A 145 -13.37 1.42 6.65
C SER A 145 -14.18 0.13 6.81
N LYS A 146 -14.87 -0.04 7.94
CA LYS A 146 -15.71 -1.23 8.19
C LYS A 146 -16.93 -1.27 7.27
N GLU A 147 -17.52 -0.12 6.97
CA GLU A 147 -18.66 -0.01 6.07
C GLU A 147 -18.28 -0.37 4.64
N ILE A 148 -17.19 0.20 4.12
CA ILE A 148 -16.62 -0.14 2.81
C ILE A 148 -16.36 -1.64 2.71
N LEU A 149 -15.70 -2.23 3.71
CA LEU A 149 -15.36 -3.66 3.72
C LEU A 149 -16.60 -4.58 3.78
N ARG A 150 -17.69 -4.17 4.45
CA ARG A 150 -18.94 -4.94 4.50
C ARG A 150 -19.76 -4.80 3.22
N ASN A 151 -19.69 -3.64 2.58
CA ASN A 151 -20.45 -3.29 1.39
C ASN A 151 -19.69 -3.55 0.08
N LEU A 152 -18.58 -4.29 0.11
CA LEU A 152 -17.86 -4.71 -1.08
C LEU A 152 -18.83 -5.41 -2.09
N PRO A 153 -18.90 -4.95 -3.35
CA PRO A 153 -19.74 -5.56 -4.39
C PRO A 153 -19.29 -6.98 -4.73
N GLU A 154 -17.98 -7.17 -4.83
CA GLU A 154 -17.34 -8.45 -5.09
C GLU A 154 -16.32 -8.78 -4.00
N PRO A 155 -16.06 -10.07 -3.72
CA PRO A 155 -14.98 -10.46 -2.83
C PRO A 155 -13.62 -9.97 -3.34
N VAL A 156 -12.79 -9.46 -2.44
CA VAL A 156 -11.43 -8.97 -2.73
C VAL A 156 -10.40 -9.85 -2.04
N LEU A 157 -9.40 -10.31 -2.80
CA LEU A 157 -8.22 -11.02 -2.31
C LEU A 157 -7.01 -10.09 -2.29
N ALA A 158 -6.37 -9.99 -1.12
CA ALA A 158 -5.14 -9.23 -0.97
C ALA A 158 -3.92 -10.19 -0.91
N LYS A 159 -2.97 -10.07 -1.85
CA LYS A 159 -1.74 -10.88 -1.89
C LYS A 159 -0.57 -10.02 -1.40
N LEU A 160 -0.12 -10.24 -0.16
CA LEU A 160 0.98 -9.53 0.48
C LEU A 160 2.30 -10.25 0.18
N TYR A 161 3.24 -9.58 -0.44
CA TYR A 161 4.56 -10.14 -0.75
C TYR A 161 5.59 -9.56 0.19
N PHE A 162 6.41 -10.42 0.80
CA PHE A 162 7.47 -9.98 1.68
C PHE A 162 8.68 -10.94 1.64
N SER A 163 9.78 -10.49 1.04
CA SER A 163 11.02 -11.26 0.92
C SER A 163 11.75 -11.36 2.28
N PRO A 164 12.03 -12.58 2.77
CA PRO A 164 12.64 -12.78 4.10
C PRO A 164 14.00 -12.10 4.32
N VAL A 165 14.76 -11.84 3.24
CA VAL A 165 16.06 -11.16 3.32
C VAL A 165 15.95 -9.71 3.84
N LEU A 166 14.79 -9.05 3.67
CA LEU A 166 14.57 -7.69 4.17
C LEU A 166 14.60 -7.63 5.70
N GLU A 167 14.16 -8.69 6.37
CA GLU A 167 14.17 -8.78 7.84
C GLU A 167 15.58 -8.77 8.41
N GLN A 168 16.52 -9.41 7.70
CA GLN A 168 17.91 -9.51 8.13
C GLN A 168 18.67 -8.19 7.99
N ARG A 169 18.20 -7.30 7.09
CA ARG A 169 18.86 -6.04 6.75
C ARG A 169 18.26 -4.84 7.48
N ASN A 170 16.94 -4.81 7.64
CA ASN A 170 16.25 -3.69 8.28
C ASN A 170 15.13 -4.20 9.18
N SER A 171 15.37 -4.15 10.50
CA SER A 171 14.39 -4.55 11.51
C SER A 171 13.14 -3.66 11.51
N SER A 172 13.22 -2.43 10.99
CA SER A 172 12.06 -1.55 10.83
C SER A 172 11.10 -2.05 9.75
N LEU A 173 11.61 -2.59 8.62
CA LEU A 173 10.75 -3.15 7.57
C LEU A 173 9.92 -4.33 8.06
N ARG A 174 10.48 -5.14 8.97
CA ARG A 174 9.75 -6.21 9.64
C ARG A 174 8.58 -5.68 10.47
N GLY A 175 8.81 -4.60 11.23
CA GLY A 175 7.75 -3.94 11.99
C GLY A 175 6.60 -3.46 11.11
N ILE A 176 6.91 -2.91 9.93
CA ILE A 176 5.90 -2.48 8.95
C ILE A 176 5.13 -3.70 8.42
N PHE A 177 5.83 -4.79 8.05
CA PHE A 177 5.18 -6.03 7.60
C PHE A 177 4.19 -6.56 8.65
N ASP A 178 4.58 -6.59 9.92
CA ASP A 178 3.69 -7.04 11.00
C ASP A 178 2.47 -6.12 11.17
N ASN A 179 2.63 -4.80 10.99
CA ASN A 179 1.53 -3.85 11.01
C ASN A 179 0.58 -4.03 9.82
N VAL A 180 1.10 -4.23 8.60
CA VAL A 180 0.30 -4.53 7.40
C VAL A 180 -0.45 -5.85 7.57
N ARG A 181 0.22 -6.90 8.04
CA ARG A 181 -0.41 -8.21 8.33
C ARG A 181 -1.55 -8.07 9.34
N LEU A 182 -1.35 -7.28 10.41
CA LEU A 182 -2.37 -7.03 11.41
C LEU A 182 -3.56 -6.24 10.83
N LEU A 183 -3.30 -5.24 9.99
CA LEU A 183 -4.32 -4.45 9.30
C LEU A 183 -5.16 -5.32 8.37
N LEU A 184 -4.53 -6.16 7.53
CA LEU A 184 -5.22 -7.10 6.63
C LEU A 184 -6.10 -8.09 7.41
N LYS A 185 -5.61 -8.60 8.54
CA LYS A 185 -6.41 -9.43 9.44
C LYS A 185 -7.65 -8.70 9.95
N LYS A 186 -7.51 -7.44 10.37
CA LYS A 186 -8.65 -6.61 10.81
C LYS A 186 -9.64 -6.38 9.68
N CYS A 187 -9.16 -6.18 8.45
CA CYS A 187 -10.02 -6.00 7.28
C CYS A 187 -10.85 -7.27 6.99
N ARG A 188 -10.21 -8.44 7.02
CA ARG A 188 -10.88 -9.74 6.87
C ARG A 188 -11.97 -9.93 7.93
N ASP A 189 -11.62 -9.71 9.20
CA ASP A 189 -12.53 -9.88 10.33
C ASP A 189 -13.72 -8.90 10.26
N ALA A 190 -13.53 -7.70 9.70
CA ALA A 190 -14.58 -6.70 9.52
C ALA A 190 -15.50 -6.94 8.31
N SER A 191 -14.99 -7.56 7.25
CA SER A 191 -15.67 -7.72 5.95
C SER A 191 -16.82 -8.72 5.92
N GLY A 192 -16.90 -9.63 6.91
CA GLY A 192 -17.88 -10.72 6.90
C GLY A 192 -17.64 -11.77 5.81
N GLY A 193 -16.39 -11.93 5.35
CA GLY A 193 -16.00 -12.93 4.35
C GLY A 193 -15.88 -12.39 2.91
N LYS A 194 -16.07 -11.08 2.71
CA LYS A 194 -15.88 -10.40 1.42
C LYS A 194 -14.44 -9.92 1.18
N PHE A 195 -13.59 -9.95 2.20
CA PHE A 195 -12.17 -9.65 2.08
C PHE A 195 -11.38 -10.79 2.68
N ASP A 196 -10.40 -11.33 1.95
CA ASP A 196 -9.42 -12.28 2.48
C ASP A 196 -8.01 -11.87 2.03
N PHE A 197 -7.00 -12.45 2.66
CA PHE A 197 -5.61 -12.15 2.29
C PHE A 197 -4.70 -13.37 2.40
N LYS A 198 -3.63 -13.37 1.61
CA LYS A 198 -2.56 -14.35 1.65
C LYS A 198 -1.19 -13.68 1.64
N ILE A 199 -0.23 -14.33 2.30
CA ILE A 199 1.15 -13.86 2.40
C ILE A 199 2.04 -14.76 1.55
N TYR A 200 2.89 -14.15 0.73
CA TYR A 200 3.88 -14.80 -0.10
C TYR A 200 5.28 -14.35 0.34
N HIS A 201 6.22 -15.29 0.34
CA HIS A 201 7.61 -15.05 0.70
C HIS A 201 8.53 -15.28 -0.51
N PRO A 202 8.50 -14.38 -1.52
CA PRO A 202 9.25 -14.58 -2.75
C PRO A 202 10.75 -14.60 -2.48
N GLN A 203 11.41 -15.61 -3.06
CA GLN A 203 12.86 -15.76 -3.04
C GLN A 203 13.43 -15.21 -4.35
N PHE A 204 14.72 -14.85 -4.35
CA PHE A 204 15.36 -14.34 -5.55
C PHE A 204 15.31 -15.38 -6.68
N LEU A 205 14.82 -14.97 -7.85
CA LEU A 205 14.57 -15.76 -9.05
C LEU A 205 13.52 -16.88 -8.87
N SER A 206 12.59 -16.73 -7.92
CA SER A 206 11.48 -17.68 -7.74
C SER A 206 10.27 -17.31 -8.61
N GLU A 207 9.40 -18.30 -8.87
CA GLU A 207 8.16 -18.10 -9.64
C GLU A 207 7.25 -17.05 -8.95
N GLU A 208 7.23 -17.03 -7.61
CA GLU A 208 6.49 -16.04 -6.85
C GLU A 208 7.04 -14.61 -7.00
N GLU A 209 8.36 -14.45 -7.18
CA GLU A 209 8.96 -13.15 -7.51
C GLU A 209 8.49 -12.69 -8.89
N ASP A 210 8.51 -13.60 -9.87
CA ASP A 210 8.10 -13.31 -11.25
C ASP A 210 6.65 -12.87 -11.34
N ILE A 211 5.76 -13.57 -10.63
CA ILE A 211 4.33 -13.23 -10.51
C ILE A 211 4.15 -11.88 -9.84
N ALA A 212 4.89 -11.60 -8.76
CA ALA A 212 4.80 -10.35 -8.05
C ALA A 212 5.22 -9.16 -8.95
N LEU A 213 6.33 -9.30 -9.65
CA LEU A 213 6.84 -8.30 -10.59
C LEU A 213 5.87 -8.07 -11.76
N ALA A 214 5.31 -9.14 -12.33
CA ALA A 214 4.32 -9.06 -13.41
C ALA A 214 3.03 -8.36 -12.97
N ASN A 215 2.64 -8.52 -11.70
CA ASN A 215 1.52 -7.80 -11.10
C ASN A 215 1.90 -6.37 -10.64
N GLY A 216 3.07 -5.83 -11.01
CA GLY A 216 3.43 -4.43 -10.80
C GLY A 216 4.10 -4.10 -9.46
N LEU A 217 4.55 -5.10 -8.70
CA LEU A 217 5.40 -4.83 -7.54
C LEU A 217 6.78 -4.32 -7.97
N GLN A 218 7.36 -3.45 -7.16
CA GLN A 218 8.69 -2.91 -7.40
C GLN A 218 9.74 -3.59 -6.53
N PRO A 219 10.89 -4.00 -7.12
CA PRO A 219 11.97 -4.59 -6.35
C PRO A 219 12.70 -3.55 -5.50
N ILE A 220 13.09 -3.96 -4.29
CA ILE A 220 14.00 -3.26 -3.39
C ILE A 220 15.41 -3.82 -3.67
N PRO A 221 16.32 -3.03 -4.26
CA PRO A 221 17.65 -3.53 -4.60
C PRO A 221 18.52 -3.67 -3.34
N LEU A 222 19.07 -4.87 -3.13
CA LEU A 222 20.06 -5.15 -2.09
C LEU A 222 21.45 -5.18 -2.73
N ILE A 223 22.04 -4.00 -2.88
CA ILE A 223 23.27 -3.75 -3.66
C ILE A 223 24.43 -4.65 -3.19
N ASP A 224 24.55 -4.85 -1.89
CA ASP A 224 25.60 -5.67 -1.27
C ASP A 224 25.46 -7.17 -1.55
N LEU A 225 24.24 -7.65 -1.79
CA LEU A 225 23.94 -9.04 -2.12
C LEU A 225 23.77 -9.27 -3.63
N ASN A 226 23.78 -8.21 -4.43
CA ASN A 226 23.48 -8.23 -5.86
C ASN A 226 22.17 -9.00 -6.18
N GLN A 227 21.15 -8.79 -5.36
CA GLN A 227 19.84 -9.41 -5.51
C GLN A 227 18.72 -8.42 -5.19
N ASN A 228 17.52 -8.73 -5.66
CA ASN A 228 16.32 -7.97 -5.38
C ASN A 228 15.53 -8.61 -4.23
N ALA A 229 14.73 -7.79 -3.58
CA ALA A 229 13.76 -8.22 -2.59
C ALA A 229 12.42 -7.51 -2.81
N LEU A 230 11.32 -8.08 -2.36
CA LEU A 230 9.99 -7.51 -2.56
C LEU A 230 9.31 -7.23 -1.22
N PHE A 231 8.64 -6.08 -1.13
CA PHE A 231 7.71 -5.80 -0.04
C PHE A 231 6.56 -4.91 -0.52
N GLY A 232 5.48 -5.53 -0.99
CA GLY A 232 4.33 -4.83 -1.57
C GLY A 232 3.05 -5.65 -1.50
N LEU A 233 1.95 -5.13 -2.02
CA LEU A 233 0.61 -5.74 -1.96
C LEU A 233 -0.10 -5.63 -3.30
N THR A 234 -0.74 -6.72 -3.73
CA THR A 234 -1.74 -6.67 -4.81
C THR A 234 -3.14 -6.90 -4.21
N LEU A 235 -4.13 -6.26 -4.81
CA LEU A 235 -5.55 -6.40 -4.50
C LEU A 235 -6.25 -6.76 -5.80
N GLU A 236 -7.03 -7.82 -5.77
CA GLU A 236 -7.76 -8.31 -6.93
C GLU A 236 -9.18 -8.69 -6.53
N ASP A 237 -10.17 -8.28 -7.32
CA ASP A 237 -11.55 -8.73 -7.16
C ASP A 237 -11.84 -9.98 -8.01
N THR A 238 -13.03 -10.53 -7.86
CA THR A 238 -13.42 -11.71 -8.66
C THR A 238 -13.67 -11.42 -10.15
N LEU A 239 -13.61 -10.16 -10.58
CA LEU A 239 -13.84 -9.64 -11.93
C LEU A 239 -12.55 -9.14 -12.60
N GLN A 240 -11.38 -9.53 -12.09
CA GLN A 240 -10.06 -9.15 -12.64
C GLN A 240 -9.70 -7.65 -12.49
N ASN A 241 -10.48 -6.85 -11.75
CA ASN A 241 -10.04 -5.51 -11.40
C ASN A 241 -8.87 -5.63 -10.42
N LYS A 242 -7.76 -4.94 -10.72
CA LYS A 242 -6.51 -5.04 -9.95
C LYS A 242 -6.08 -3.68 -9.45
N GLN A 243 -5.60 -3.64 -8.21
CA GLN A 243 -4.97 -2.47 -7.60
C GLN A 243 -3.69 -2.91 -6.89
N VAL A 244 -2.69 -2.04 -6.90
CA VAL A 244 -1.33 -2.37 -6.42
C VAL A 244 -0.82 -1.30 -5.47
N ILE A 245 -0.20 -1.77 -4.39
CA ILE A 245 0.76 -1.01 -3.59
C ILE A 245 2.13 -1.57 -3.94
N PRO A 246 2.91 -0.87 -4.80
CA PRO A 246 4.10 -1.43 -5.43
C PRO A 246 5.19 -1.77 -4.40
N PHE A 247 5.30 -0.96 -3.37
CA PHE A 247 6.07 -1.26 -2.18
C PHE A 247 5.55 -0.50 -0.94
N PHE A 248 5.88 -0.95 0.26
CA PHE A 248 5.57 -0.23 1.51
C PHE A 248 6.76 0.61 1.97
N ALA A 249 6.65 1.93 1.82
CA ALA A 249 7.64 2.88 2.31
C ALA A 249 7.61 3.00 3.84
N GLN A 250 8.78 3.17 4.47
CA GLN A 250 8.89 3.34 5.92
C GLN A 250 8.25 4.64 6.40
N GLU A 251 8.35 5.68 5.61
CA GLU A 251 7.81 7.00 5.91
C GLU A 251 6.27 7.04 5.89
N ARG A 252 5.63 6.11 5.15
CA ARG A 252 4.16 6.02 5.03
C ARG A 252 3.52 5.02 6.02
N GLN A 253 4.24 4.56 7.03
CA GLN A 253 3.71 3.62 8.04
C GLN A 253 2.46 4.16 8.76
N GLY A 254 2.34 5.49 8.93
CA GLY A 254 1.18 6.12 9.55
C GLY A 254 -0.10 6.05 8.71
N ASN A 255 0.00 5.84 7.40
CA ASN A 255 -1.10 5.93 6.44
C ASN A 255 -1.57 4.56 5.92
N LEU A 256 -1.10 3.45 6.49
CA LEU A 256 -1.38 2.10 5.97
C LEU A 256 -2.89 1.81 5.80
N GLU A 257 -3.74 2.26 6.74
CA GLU A 257 -5.20 2.11 6.63
C GLU A 257 -5.74 2.90 5.43
N GLN A 258 -5.31 4.15 5.26
CA GLN A 258 -5.70 5.01 4.14
C GLN A 258 -5.24 4.41 2.80
N ASP A 259 -3.97 4.03 2.69
CA ASP A 259 -3.39 3.48 1.47
C ASP A 259 -4.09 2.17 1.08
N LEU A 260 -4.41 1.30 2.05
CA LEU A 260 -5.14 0.06 1.78
C LEU A 260 -6.59 0.30 1.37
N ILE A 261 -7.36 1.07 2.15
CA ILE A 261 -8.80 1.24 1.93
C ILE A 261 -9.07 2.04 0.66
N SER A 262 -8.24 3.05 0.34
CA SER A 262 -8.34 3.78 -0.93
C SER A 262 -8.12 2.86 -2.14
N LYS A 263 -7.15 1.94 -2.08
CA LYS A 263 -6.93 0.95 -3.15
C LYS A 263 -8.07 -0.06 -3.25
N ILE A 264 -8.63 -0.51 -2.13
CA ILE A 264 -9.82 -1.38 -2.13
C ILE A 264 -11.01 -0.66 -2.78
N ARG A 265 -11.23 0.62 -2.45
CA ARG A 265 -12.30 1.44 -3.03
C ARG A 265 -12.11 1.64 -4.53
N ALA A 266 -10.87 1.89 -4.97
CA ALA A 266 -10.52 2.09 -6.38
C ALA A 266 -10.80 0.87 -7.28
N LEU A 267 -11.03 -0.32 -6.72
CA LEU A 267 -11.46 -1.50 -7.49
C LEU A 267 -12.86 -1.34 -8.09
N HIS A 268 -13.74 -0.56 -7.44
CA HIS A 268 -15.18 -0.55 -7.76
C HIS A 268 -15.80 0.84 -7.87
N HIS A 269 -15.14 1.90 -7.39
CA HIS A 269 -15.74 3.23 -7.33
C HIS A 269 -15.44 4.06 -8.59
N HIS A 270 -16.46 4.73 -9.12
CA HIS A 270 -16.30 5.68 -10.22
C HIS A 270 -15.85 7.05 -9.69
N LYS A 271 -14.93 7.70 -10.40
CA LYS A 271 -14.41 9.02 -10.03
C LYS A 271 -15.50 10.09 -10.16
N LYS A 272 -15.48 11.07 -9.25
CA LYS A 272 -16.33 12.27 -9.34
C LYS A 272 -15.73 13.26 -10.32
N SER A 273 -16.57 14.07 -10.94
CA SER A 273 -16.14 15.08 -11.92
C SER A 273 -15.73 16.39 -11.22
N LEU A 274 -14.53 16.89 -11.53
CA LEU A 274 -13.94 18.08 -10.92
C LEU A 274 -13.60 19.13 -11.98
N GLY A 275 -14.24 20.29 -11.94
CA GLY A 275 -13.86 21.44 -12.75
C GLY A 275 -12.77 22.25 -12.06
N ILE A 276 -11.66 22.55 -12.73
CA ILE A 276 -10.57 23.38 -12.17
C ILE A 276 -10.37 24.61 -13.04
N LEU A 277 -10.54 25.79 -12.45
CA LEU A 277 -10.17 27.08 -13.04
C LEU A 277 -8.98 27.64 -12.25
N THR A 278 -7.85 27.86 -12.92
CA THR A 278 -6.59 28.22 -12.26
C THR A 278 -5.96 29.48 -12.85
N GLY A 279 -5.50 30.39 -11.98
CA GLY A 279 -4.67 31.54 -12.33
C GLY A 279 -3.17 31.25 -12.40
N LEU A 280 -2.75 30.02 -12.04
CA LEU A 280 -1.37 29.52 -12.01
C LEU A 280 -1.18 28.31 -12.95
N PRO A 281 0.06 28.01 -13.40
CA PRO A 281 0.34 26.90 -14.33
C PRO A 281 0.30 25.51 -13.64
N LEU A 282 -0.81 25.20 -12.97
CA LEU A 282 -1.00 23.97 -12.17
C LEU A 282 -0.79 22.69 -12.99
N PHE A 283 -1.27 22.68 -14.24
CA PHE A 283 -1.16 21.56 -15.19
C PHE A 283 0.15 21.56 -16.00
N GLY A 284 1.11 22.42 -15.67
CA GLY A 284 2.33 22.63 -16.47
C GLY A 284 2.09 23.47 -17.73
N SER A 285 3.17 23.75 -18.47
CA SER A 285 3.16 24.57 -19.68
C SER A 285 3.64 23.79 -20.91
N THR A 286 2.85 23.80 -21.99
CA THR A 286 3.18 23.13 -23.28
C THR A 286 3.33 24.12 -24.45
N SER A 287 3.23 25.43 -24.21
CA SER A 287 3.22 26.43 -25.28
C SER A 287 4.63 26.82 -25.72
N GLY A 288 4.93 26.66 -27.02
CA GLY A 288 6.22 26.93 -27.64
C GLY A 288 6.67 28.40 -27.70
N ASP A 289 5.82 29.34 -27.27
CA ASP A 289 6.14 30.79 -27.19
C ASP A 289 6.50 31.27 -25.77
N SER A 290 6.39 30.40 -24.77
CA SER A 290 6.85 30.69 -23.41
C SER A 290 8.20 30.02 -23.15
N THR A 291 9.17 30.79 -22.66
CA THR A 291 10.54 30.36 -22.28
C THR A 291 10.61 29.33 -21.14
N PHE A 292 9.47 28.78 -20.69
CA PHE A 292 9.36 27.94 -19.50
C PHE A 292 8.64 26.62 -19.82
N LEU A 293 9.36 25.51 -19.64
CA LEU A 293 8.84 24.14 -19.58
C LEU A 293 8.64 23.77 -18.10
N GLY A 294 7.44 23.96 -17.56
CA GLY A 294 7.10 23.54 -16.19
C GLY A 294 6.37 22.20 -16.18
N GLN A 295 6.81 21.25 -15.33
CA GLN A 295 6.04 20.03 -15.08
C GLN A 295 4.77 20.33 -14.27
N PRO A 296 3.67 19.56 -14.47
CA PRO A 296 2.50 19.63 -13.60
C PRO A 296 2.86 19.41 -12.13
N TRP A 297 2.14 20.08 -11.21
CA TRP A 297 2.35 19.91 -9.77
C TRP A 297 1.90 18.51 -9.33
N ASP A 298 2.53 17.94 -8.30
CA ASP A 298 2.23 16.58 -7.85
C ASP A 298 0.81 16.44 -7.29
N ILE A 299 0.24 17.53 -6.76
CA ILE A 299 -1.17 17.56 -6.34
C ILE A 299 -2.13 17.22 -7.48
N VAL A 300 -1.81 17.59 -8.72
CA VAL A 300 -2.63 17.25 -9.90
C VAL A 300 -2.67 15.75 -10.11
N LYS A 301 -1.52 15.06 -10.01
CA LYS A 301 -1.46 13.59 -10.12
C LYS A 301 -2.31 12.92 -9.05
N LEU A 302 -2.34 13.47 -7.84
CA LEU A 302 -3.17 12.98 -6.74
C LEU A 302 -4.67 13.23 -7.00
N LEU A 303 -5.03 14.39 -7.54
CA LEU A 303 -6.40 14.70 -7.93
C LEU A 303 -6.87 13.79 -9.08
N GLU A 304 -6.04 13.56 -10.10
CA GLU A 304 -6.36 12.68 -11.24
C GLU A 304 -6.58 11.22 -10.80
N GLN A 305 -5.97 10.79 -9.70
CA GLN A 305 -6.22 9.45 -9.13
C GLN A 305 -7.61 9.31 -8.51
N ASN A 306 -8.22 10.41 -8.05
CA ASN A 306 -9.48 10.41 -7.31
C ASN A 306 -10.67 11.03 -8.09
N TYR A 307 -10.40 11.92 -9.05
CA TYR A 307 -11.40 12.70 -9.79
C TYR A 307 -11.15 12.69 -11.29
N ASP A 308 -12.23 12.83 -12.06
CA ASP A 308 -12.18 13.12 -13.49
C ASP A 308 -12.09 14.64 -13.69
N ILE A 309 -10.90 15.13 -14.01
CA ILE A 309 -10.59 16.56 -14.04
C ILE A 309 -10.95 17.19 -15.39
N THR A 310 -11.69 18.29 -15.33
CA THR A 310 -11.90 19.21 -16.44
C THR A 310 -11.14 20.52 -16.18
N ASN A 311 -10.05 20.75 -16.91
CA ASN A 311 -9.35 22.04 -16.90
C ASN A 311 -10.19 23.08 -17.65
N ILE A 312 -10.68 24.09 -16.93
CA ILE A 312 -11.55 25.15 -17.44
C ILE A 312 -10.65 26.27 -17.97
N VAL A 313 -10.66 26.46 -19.29
CA VAL A 313 -9.87 27.51 -19.97
C VAL A 313 -10.78 28.54 -20.63
N ARG A 314 -12.03 28.18 -20.91
CA ARG A 314 -13.03 29.03 -21.55
C ARG A 314 -14.38 28.98 -20.81
N PRO A 315 -15.22 30.02 -20.91
CA PRO A 315 -16.54 30.02 -20.25
C PRO A 315 -17.45 28.87 -20.70
N GLU A 316 -17.32 28.39 -21.94
CA GLU A 316 -18.13 27.28 -22.47
C GLU A 316 -17.80 25.92 -21.80
N ASP A 317 -16.64 25.78 -21.16
CA ASP A 317 -16.26 24.55 -20.47
C ASP A 317 -17.19 24.26 -19.27
N PHE A 318 -17.91 25.26 -18.76
CA PHE A 318 -18.96 25.11 -17.74
C PHE A 318 -20.18 24.31 -18.23
N GLU A 319 -20.35 24.08 -19.54
CA GLU A 319 -21.42 23.25 -20.10
C GLU A 319 -21.21 21.74 -19.84
N ARG A 320 -19.98 21.32 -19.49
CA ARG A 320 -19.64 19.90 -19.32
C ARG A 320 -20.23 19.25 -18.06
N ASN A 321 -20.82 20.03 -17.15
CA ASN A 321 -21.31 19.65 -15.83
C ASN A 321 -20.27 18.90 -14.98
N PHE A 322 -19.84 19.51 -13.88
CA PHE A 322 -18.96 18.88 -12.89
C PHE A 322 -19.61 18.91 -11.50
N ASP A 323 -19.28 17.93 -10.66
CA ASP A 323 -19.82 17.77 -9.31
C ASP A 323 -19.29 18.85 -8.36
N VAL A 324 -18.02 19.23 -8.52
CA VAL A 324 -17.34 20.25 -7.71
C VAL A 324 -16.50 21.16 -8.60
N LEU A 325 -16.45 22.45 -8.24
CA LEU A 325 -15.61 23.47 -8.87
C LEU A 325 -14.47 23.86 -7.94
N MET A 326 -13.24 23.77 -8.41
CA MET A 326 -12.06 24.33 -7.73
C MET A 326 -11.60 25.60 -8.44
N LEU A 327 -11.63 26.71 -7.72
CA LEU A 327 -11.08 28.00 -8.15
C LEU A 327 -9.73 28.19 -7.47
N PHE A 328 -8.64 28.06 -8.23
CA PHE A 328 -7.28 28.15 -7.71
C PHE A 328 -6.62 29.48 -8.10
N TYR A 329 -6.33 30.31 -7.11
CA TYR A 329 -5.77 31.65 -7.30
C TYR A 329 -6.56 32.50 -8.30
N PRO A 330 -7.83 32.83 -8.00
CA PRO A 330 -8.67 33.59 -8.92
C PRO A 330 -8.11 34.99 -9.14
N LYS A 331 -8.08 35.40 -10.41
CA LYS A 331 -7.78 36.77 -10.82
C LYS A 331 -9.08 37.48 -11.17
N ASN A 332 -9.00 38.79 -11.41
CA ASN A 332 -10.14 39.53 -11.92
C ASN A 332 -10.60 38.93 -13.27
N TYR A 333 -11.68 38.16 -13.22
CA TYR A 333 -12.18 37.40 -14.36
C TYR A 333 -12.96 38.28 -15.33
N ALA A 334 -12.97 37.89 -16.60
CA ALA A 334 -13.85 38.50 -17.57
C ALA A 334 -15.34 38.29 -17.17
N PRO A 335 -16.26 39.21 -17.51
CA PRO A 335 -17.67 39.13 -17.10
C PRO A 335 -18.36 37.81 -17.46
N GLU A 336 -17.96 37.17 -18.55
CA GLU A 336 -18.48 35.88 -19.01
C GLU A 336 -18.19 34.76 -18.00
N PHE A 337 -16.95 34.72 -17.47
CA PHE A 337 -16.57 33.77 -16.44
C PHE A 337 -17.30 34.04 -15.12
N VAL A 338 -17.41 35.30 -14.72
CA VAL A 338 -18.14 35.70 -13.50
C VAL A 338 -19.60 35.23 -13.58
N ASN A 339 -20.25 35.44 -14.73
CA ASN A 339 -21.62 34.99 -14.95
C ASN A 339 -21.76 33.46 -14.95
N ALA A 340 -20.82 32.74 -15.55
CA ALA A 340 -20.81 31.27 -15.53
C ALA A 340 -20.66 30.72 -14.10
N ILE A 341 -19.74 31.29 -13.30
CA ILE A 341 -19.53 30.93 -11.90
C ILE A 341 -20.78 31.25 -11.07
N LYS A 342 -21.37 32.45 -11.21
CA LYS A 342 -22.61 32.82 -10.51
C LYS A 342 -23.75 31.85 -10.86
N LYS A 343 -23.93 31.51 -12.14
CA LYS A 343 -24.95 30.55 -12.58
C LYS A 343 -24.73 29.15 -12.00
N TYR A 344 -23.49 28.66 -11.99
CA TYR A 344 -23.14 27.40 -11.35
C TYR A 344 -23.46 27.44 -9.85
N SER A 345 -23.04 28.52 -9.18
CA SER A 345 -23.28 28.74 -7.75
C SER A 345 -24.78 28.74 -7.44
N GLN A 346 -25.61 29.55 -8.13
CA GLN A 346 -27.06 29.64 -7.91
C GLN A 346 -27.82 28.32 -8.06
N ASN A 347 -27.25 27.34 -8.75
CA ASN A 347 -27.82 26.00 -8.88
C ASN A 347 -27.47 25.08 -7.69
N GLY A 348 -26.97 25.62 -6.57
CA GLY A 348 -26.46 24.84 -5.44
C GLY A 348 -25.03 24.34 -5.66
N GLY A 349 -24.27 25.05 -6.50
CA GLY A 349 -22.92 24.67 -6.89
C GLY A 349 -21.99 24.49 -5.69
N LYS A 350 -21.16 23.45 -5.77
CA LYS A 350 -20.17 23.08 -4.76
C LYS A 350 -18.81 23.62 -5.17
N ILE A 351 -18.19 24.46 -4.34
CA ILE A 351 -17.05 25.28 -4.73
C ILE A 351 -15.95 25.22 -3.66
N LEU A 352 -14.73 24.94 -4.07
CA LEU A 352 -13.52 25.12 -3.30
C LEU A 352 -12.75 26.30 -3.89
N VAL A 353 -12.53 27.37 -3.13
CA VAL A 353 -11.77 28.55 -3.57
C VAL A 353 -10.50 28.70 -2.74
N LEU A 354 -9.37 28.84 -3.43
CA LEU A 354 -8.07 29.12 -2.83
C LEU A 354 -7.62 30.52 -3.22
N LEU A 355 -7.49 31.37 -2.21
CA LEU A 355 -7.19 32.80 -2.28
C LEU A 355 -5.80 33.03 -1.72
N ASP A 356 -5.12 34.08 -2.16
CA ASP A 356 -3.78 34.39 -1.68
C ASP A 356 -3.51 35.90 -1.65
N PRO A 357 -3.05 36.47 -0.52
CA PRO A 357 -2.67 37.88 -0.45
C PRO A 357 -1.32 38.17 -1.15
N ALA A 358 -0.42 37.19 -1.22
CA ALA A 358 0.93 37.35 -1.73
C ALA A 358 1.53 35.99 -2.15
N ASN A 359 1.14 35.49 -3.33
CA ASN A 359 1.54 34.17 -3.82
C ASN A 359 3.07 34.06 -4.04
N GLU A 360 3.77 33.42 -3.12
CA GLU A 360 5.22 33.25 -3.17
C GLU A 360 5.66 32.23 -4.22
N ALA A 361 4.82 31.24 -4.55
CA ALA A 361 5.09 30.25 -5.59
C ALA A 361 5.37 30.87 -6.97
N SER A 362 4.79 32.03 -7.26
CA SER A 362 5.03 32.78 -8.51
C SER A 362 6.50 33.14 -8.75
N ARG A 363 7.29 33.34 -7.66
CA ARG A 363 8.73 33.63 -7.71
C ARG A 363 9.56 32.49 -8.33
N LEU A 364 9.00 31.29 -8.41
CA LEU A 364 9.66 30.12 -8.99
C LEU A 364 9.50 30.06 -10.52
N TYR A 365 8.52 30.76 -11.09
CA TYR A 365 8.14 30.67 -12.52
C TYR A 365 8.58 31.86 -13.36
N SER A 366 8.99 32.96 -12.73
CA SER A 366 9.62 34.12 -13.37
C SER A 366 10.78 34.53 -12.49
N ALA A 367 11.93 34.90 -13.07
CA ALA A 367 13.14 35.37 -12.34
C ALA A 367 13.50 36.88 -12.58
N GLU A 368 12.76 37.60 -13.43
CA GLU A 368 13.06 39.00 -13.75
C GLU A 368 11.91 40.01 -13.58
N ASN A 369 10.63 39.58 -13.47
CA ASN A 369 9.48 40.48 -13.25
C ASN A 369 8.35 39.74 -12.51
N TYR A 370 8.26 39.89 -11.20
CA TYR A 370 7.15 39.35 -10.39
C TYR A 370 6.64 40.48 -9.50
N HIS A 371 5.42 40.92 -9.81
CA HIS A 371 4.59 41.59 -8.84
C HIS A 371 3.80 40.51 -8.11
N LEU A 372 4.00 40.42 -6.80
CA LEU A 372 3.18 39.59 -5.92
C LEU A 372 1.79 40.25 -5.81
N GLU A 373 0.95 39.94 -6.80
CA GLU A 373 -0.44 40.39 -6.82
C GLU A 373 -1.29 39.50 -5.91
N SER A 374 -2.24 40.13 -5.23
CA SER A 374 -3.23 39.37 -4.48
C SER A 374 -4.32 38.86 -5.41
N THR A 375 -4.95 37.76 -5.00
CA THR A 375 -6.24 37.30 -5.51
C THR A 375 -7.27 38.44 -5.53
N ASP A 376 -8.06 38.47 -6.61
CA ASP A 376 -9.18 39.39 -6.76
C ASP A 376 -10.43 38.64 -7.21
N LEU A 377 -11.41 38.56 -6.31
CA LEU A 377 -12.70 37.91 -6.56
C LEU A 377 -13.73 38.84 -7.23
N GLY A 378 -13.46 40.15 -7.28
CA GLY A 378 -14.39 41.14 -7.82
C GLY A 378 -15.80 40.99 -7.26
N GLU A 379 -16.79 40.87 -8.15
CA GLU A 379 -18.20 40.75 -7.79
C GLU A 379 -18.57 39.44 -7.05
N LEU A 380 -17.68 38.44 -7.01
CA LEU A 380 -17.95 37.16 -6.36
C LEU A 380 -17.91 37.26 -4.83
N GLU A 381 -17.14 38.20 -4.26
CA GLU A 381 -17.11 38.47 -2.81
C GLU A 381 -18.49 38.86 -2.28
N ASP A 382 -19.10 39.87 -2.92
CA ASP A 382 -20.43 40.35 -2.56
C ASP A 382 -21.50 39.28 -2.82
N PHE A 383 -21.34 38.49 -3.89
CA PHE A 383 -22.28 37.44 -4.26
C PHE A 383 -22.30 36.24 -3.29
N TRP A 384 -21.15 35.88 -2.72
CA TRP A 384 -21.04 34.83 -1.70
C TRP A 384 -21.12 35.36 -0.26
N HIS A 385 -21.30 36.67 -0.07
CA HIS A 385 -21.35 37.31 1.25
C HIS A 385 -20.08 37.04 2.09
N ILE A 386 -18.91 37.06 1.46
CA ILE A 386 -17.61 36.88 2.13
C ILE A 386 -16.71 38.09 1.90
N LYS A 387 -15.76 38.29 2.79
CA LYS A 387 -14.71 39.30 2.66
C LYS A 387 -13.33 38.67 2.85
N PHE A 388 -12.50 38.80 1.83
CA PHE A 388 -11.10 38.40 1.85
C PHE A 388 -10.21 39.62 2.08
N TYR A 389 -9.33 39.57 3.07
CA TYR A 389 -8.48 40.71 3.45
C TYR A 389 -7.16 40.75 2.66
N LYS A 390 -7.26 40.93 1.35
CA LYS A 390 -6.13 40.86 0.40
C LYS A 390 -4.87 41.68 0.73
N ASP A 391 -5.00 42.77 1.48
CA ASP A 391 -3.87 43.64 1.85
C ASP A 391 -3.16 43.23 3.15
N TYR A 392 -3.58 42.14 3.78
CA TYR A 392 -3.08 41.69 5.07
C TYR A 392 -2.70 40.21 5.05
N VAL A 393 -1.73 39.86 5.89
CA VAL A 393 -1.27 38.49 6.17
C VAL A 393 -1.38 38.21 7.67
N VAL A 394 -1.54 36.95 8.02
CA VAL A 394 -1.54 36.50 9.41
C VAL A 394 -0.12 36.09 9.78
N ALA A 395 0.34 36.58 10.93
CA ALA A 395 1.54 36.12 11.59
C ALA A 395 1.16 35.28 12.82
N ASP A 396 1.72 34.08 13.00
CA ASP A 396 1.43 33.18 14.11
C ASP A 396 2.71 32.63 14.75
N LEU A 397 3.04 33.18 15.92
CA LEU A 397 4.21 32.75 16.70
C LEU A 397 3.97 31.43 17.44
N GLY A 398 2.72 31.12 17.80
CA GLY A 398 2.40 29.87 18.50
C GLY A 398 2.66 28.64 17.62
N ASN A 399 2.38 28.80 16.32
CA ASN A 399 2.50 27.76 15.31
C ASN A 399 3.72 27.92 14.38
N SER A 400 4.58 28.93 14.60
CA SER A 400 5.72 29.27 13.75
C SER A 400 6.70 28.10 13.53
N ILE A 401 7.33 28.11 12.36
CA ILE A 401 8.48 27.24 12.08
C ILE A 401 9.80 27.95 12.39
N THR A 402 10.84 27.17 12.68
CA THR A 402 12.20 27.70 12.82
C THR A 402 12.87 27.68 11.46
N VAL A 403 13.38 28.82 11.02
CA VAL A 403 14.10 28.97 9.75
C VAL A 403 15.51 29.48 9.99
N ASP A 404 16.38 29.23 9.02
CA ASP A 404 17.69 29.86 8.97
C ASP A 404 17.53 31.32 8.55
N ALA A 405 17.98 32.25 9.41
CA ALA A 405 17.97 33.69 9.16
C ALA A 405 19.38 34.23 8.88
N SER A 406 20.36 33.35 8.62
CA SER A 406 21.77 33.71 8.44
C SER A 406 22.01 34.43 7.11
N ALA A 407 22.64 35.60 7.17
CA ALA A 407 23.19 36.24 5.97
C ALA A 407 24.51 35.58 5.50
N ASP A 408 25.29 34.97 6.41
CA ASP A 408 26.52 34.22 6.10
C ASP A 408 26.64 32.97 7.00
N TYR A 409 26.29 31.82 6.44
CA TYR A 409 26.27 30.53 7.12
C TYR A 409 27.65 30.09 7.65
N LYS A 410 28.76 30.52 7.02
CA LYS A 410 30.11 30.05 7.38
C LYS A 410 30.67 30.72 8.62
N SER A 411 30.21 31.91 8.96
CA SER A 411 30.80 32.72 10.04
C SER A 411 29.90 32.85 11.28
N ASN A 412 28.57 32.87 11.12
CA ASN A 412 27.65 32.98 12.27
C ASN A 412 26.23 32.49 11.95
N PRO A 413 25.90 31.20 12.13
CA PRO A 413 24.56 30.71 11.88
C PRO A 413 23.55 31.25 12.91
N THR A 414 22.49 31.92 12.44
CA THR A 414 21.41 32.48 13.25
C THR A 414 20.08 31.88 12.81
N PHE A 415 19.34 31.28 13.74
CA PHE A 415 18.00 30.74 13.49
C PHE A 415 16.95 31.65 14.10
N SER A 416 15.87 31.91 13.37
CA SER A 416 14.73 32.72 13.83
C SER A 416 13.43 31.93 13.71
N GLN A 417 12.40 32.39 14.42
CA GLN A 417 11.03 31.96 14.16
C GLN A 417 10.48 32.74 12.98
N ASP A 418 9.98 32.03 11.98
CA ASP A 418 9.21 32.60 10.90
C ASP A 418 7.74 32.62 11.30
N VAL A 419 7.21 33.80 11.59
CA VAL A 419 5.82 33.95 12.01
C VAL A 419 4.86 33.97 10.82
N ILE A 420 5.33 34.17 9.59
CA ILE A 420 4.49 34.15 8.38
C ILE A 420 4.29 32.73 7.87
N GLN A 421 5.29 31.86 8.08
CA GLN A 421 5.18 30.43 7.80
C GLN A 421 4.90 29.65 9.08
N PHE A 422 3.73 29.02 9.17
CA PHE A 422 3.31 28.37 10.42
C PHE A 422 2.52 27.08 10.18
N ARG A 423 2.60 26.18 11.16
CA ARG A 423 1.93 24.88 11.15
C ARG A 423 0.66 24.93 11.97
N ILE A 424 -0.49 25.02 11.31
CA ILE A 424 -1.78 24.89 11.97
C ILE A 424 -1.89 23.49 12.55
N LYS A 425 -1.91 23.38 13.87
CA LYS A 425 -2.08 22.13 14.62
C LYS A 425 -3.56 21.82 14.81
N SER A 426 -3.90 20.57 15.13
CA SER A 426 -5.29 20.11 15.32
C SER A 426 -6.12 20.94 16.30
N ASP A 427 -5.49 21.54 17.32
CA ASP A 427 -6.16 22.44 18.29
C ASP A 427 -6.76 23.69 17.64
N ASN A 428 -6.18 24.12 16.51
CA ASN A 428 -6.60 25.30 15.76
C ASN A 428 -7.45 24.94 14.54
N MET A 429 -7.81 23.66 14.40
CA MET A 429 -8.72 23.15 13.38
C MET A 429 -10.09 22.87 13.98
N ASN A 430 -11.13 22.83 13.16
CA ASN A 430 -12.47 22.46 13.62
C ASN A 430 -12.53 20.95 13.93
N PRO A 431 -12.68 20.53 15.20
CA PRO A 431 -12.63 19.11 15.57
C PRO A 431 -13.92 18.36 15.24
N LYS A 432 -14.99 19.08 14.84
CA LYS A 432 -16.30 18.50 14.51
C LYS A 432 -16.53 18.40 13.01
N HIS A 433 -15.89 19.26 12.22
CA HIS A 433 -16.12 19.31 10.78
C HIS A 433 -15.44 18.13 10.06
N PRO A 434 -16.13 17.38 9.18
CA PRO A 434 -15.56 16.22 8.50
C PRO A 434 -14.25 16.49 7.77
N VAL A 435 -14.10 17.68 7.18
CA VAL A 435 -12.91 18.07 6.42
C VAL A 435 -11.64 18.12 7.28
N THR A 436 -11.76 18.58 8.53
CA THR A 436 -10.61 18.91 9.39
C THR A 436 -10.45 18.04 10.63
N LYS A 437 -11.49 17.30 11.05
CA LYS A 437 -11.51 16.59 12.34
C LYS A 437 -10.36 15.62 12.58
N ASN A 438 -9.83 15.02 11.52
CA ASN A 438 -8.79 13.99 11.60
C ASN A 438 -7.39 14.50 11.29
N LEU A 439 -7.26 15.70 10.73
CA LEU A 439 -5.97 16.25 10.32
C LEU A 439 -5.08 16.56 11.54
N ASN A 440 -3.77 16.58 11.35
CA ASN A 440 -2.79 16.81 12.40
C ASN A 440 -2.14 18.18 12.30
N GLU A 441 -1.43 18.41 11.20
CA GLU A 441 -0.66 19.62 10.95
C GLU A 441 -0.81 20.02 9.48
N ILE A 442 -1.13 21.28 9.22
CA ILE A 442 -1.13 21.88 7.89
C ILE A 442 -0.12 23.01 7.91
N LEU A 443 0.84 23.00 6.97
CA LEU A 443 1.78 24.10 6.81
C LEU A 443 1.14 25.15 5.91
N MET A 444 1.07 26.40 6.37
CA MET A 444 0.63 27.56 5.58
C MET A 444 1.76 28.58 5.50
N ALA A 445 1.77 29.36 4.43
CA ALA A 445 2.64 30.51 4.25
C ALA A 445 1.84 31.70 3.74
N SER A 446 2.11 32.87 4.30
CA SER A 446 1.54 34.12 3.78
C SER A 446 0.00 34.12 3.76
N ALA A 447 -0.64 33.33 4.63
CA ALA A 447 -2.08 33.19 4.66
C ALA A 447 -2.77 34.48 5.13
N SER A 448 -3.94 34.81 4.56
CA SER A 448 -4.76 35.94 5.00
C SER A 448 -5.94 35.52 5.88
N VAL A 449 -6.97 36.38 5.96
CA VAL A 449 -8.20 36.14 6.71
C VAL A 449 -9.41 36.18 5.77
N VAL A 450 -10.34 35.24 5.96
CA VAL A 450 -11.68 35.26 5.35
C VAL A 450 -12.73 35.44 6.44
N MET A 451 -13.64 36.40 6.27
CA MET A 451 -14.72 36.67 7.21
C MET A 451 -16.07 36.73 6.48
N PRO A 452 -17.18 36.37 7.14
CA PRO A 452 -18.50 36.56 6.54
C PRO A 452 -18.85 38.05 6.50
N GLU A 453 -19.65 38.45 5.52
CA GLU A 453 -20.27 39.77 5.51
C GLU A 453 -21.23 39.89 6.72
N HIS A 454 -20.93 40.83 7.62
CA HIS A 454 -21.61 40.94 8.91
C HIS A 454 -23.13 41.02 8.79
N LYS A 455 -23.66 41.83 7.86
CA LYS A 455 -25.10 41.99 7.65
C LYS A 455 -25.77 40.71 7.15
N ALA A 456 -25.12 40.00 6.23
CA ALA A 456 -25.66 38.76 5.66
C ALA A 456 -25.65 37.63 6.69
N TYR A 457 -24.59 37.55 7.49
CA TYR A 457 -24.49 36.58 8.58
C TYR A 457 -25.53 36.82 9.67
N GLU A 458 -25.71 38.06 10.15
CA GLU A 458 -26.74 38.38 11.14
C GLU A 458 -28.17 38.16 10.63
N ALA A 459 -28.39 38.37 9.33
CA ALA A 459 -29.67 38.12 8.67
C ALA A 459 -29.93 36.63 8.36
N ASN A 460 -29.04 35.71 8.74
CA ASN A 460 -29.10 34.29 8.41
C ASN A 460 -29.22 34.00 6.90
N LYS A 461 -28.59 34.83 6.06
CA LYS A 461 -28.48 34.57 4.61
C LYS A 461 -27.43 33.51 4.30
N ILE A 462 -26.42 33.39 5.17
CA ILE A 462 -25.36 32.40 5.07
C ILE A 462 -25.15 31.69 6.42
N ALA A 463 -24.70 30.44 6.36
CA ALA A 463 -24.04 29.79 7.49
C ALA A 463 -22.53 29.87 7.29
N PHE A 464 -21.77 30.17 8.36
CA PHE A 464 -20.31 30.32 8.30
C PHE A 464 -19.65 29.40 9.32
N TYR A 465 -18.92 28.38 8.85
CA TYR A 465 -18.23 27.41 9.69
C TYR A 465 -16.72 27.55 9.51
N PRO A 466 -16.02 28.14 10.51
CA PRO A 466 -14.56 28.16 10.49
C PRO A 466 -13.99 26.74 10.48
N LEU A 467 -13.07 26.48 9.56
CA LEU A 467 -12.36 25.21 9.41
C LEU A 467 -10.95 25.29 10.01
N LEU A 468 -10.20 26.35 9.65
CA LEU A 468 -8.84 26.60 10.12
C LEU A 468 -8.76 28.00 10.75
N ARG A 469 -8.09 28.11 11.90
CA ARG A 469 -7.89 29.37 12.62
C ARG A 469 -6.41 29.55 12.96
N ALA A 470 -5.96 30.78 13.09
CA ALA A 470 -4.65 31.03 13.68
C ALA A 470 -4.65 30.71 15.19
N GLY A 471 -3.45 30.49 15.73
CA GLY A 471 -3.19 30.31 17.15
C GLY A 471 -3.51 31.55 17.99
N GLU A 472 -3.55 31.39 19.31
CA GLU A 472 -3.84 32.49 20.24
C GLU A 472 -2.73 33.56 20.27
N ILE A 473 -1.52 33.19 19.85
CA ILE A 473 -0.34 34.07 19.81
C ILE A 473 -0.11 34.45 18.34
N SER A 474 -1.03 35.24 17.79
CA SER A 474 -1.04 35.66 16.39
C SER A 474 -1.38 37.13 16.22
N GLU A 475 -0.99 37.71 15.09
CA GLU A 475 -1.20 39.11 14.70
C GLU A 475 -1.63 39.19 13.22
N ILE A 476 -2.35 40.25 12.85
CA ILE A 476 -2.56 40.62 11.45
C ILE A 476 -1.54 41.69 11.04
N MET A 477 -0.72 41.41 10.04
CA MET A 477 0.30 42.31 9.50
C MET A 477 -0.05 42.78 8.08
N PRO A 478 0.47 43.94 7.62
CA PRO A 478 0.35 44.33 6.22
C PRO A 478 1.03 43.32 5.29
N ALA A 479 0.40 42.97 4.17
CA ALA A 479 0.99 42.03 3.20
C ALA A 479 2.31 42.53 2.58
N SER A 480 2.68 43.80 2.77
CA SER A 480 4.00 44.33 2.37
C SER A 480 5.16 43.61 3.06
N VAL A 481 4.98 43.06 4.27
CA VAL A 481 6.07 42.32 4.96
C VAL A 481 6.55 41.12 4.13
N VAL A 482 5.65 40.49 3.37
CA VAL A 482 5.96 39.39 2.45
C VAL A 482 6.38 39.90 1.08
N ARG A 483 5.62 40.88 0.55
CA ARG A 483 5.85 41.43 -0.80
C ARG A 483 7.23 42.07 -0.95
N ASP A 484 7.69 42.75 0.10
CA ASP A 484 8.99 43.42 0.16
C ASP A 484 10.12 42.46 0.58
N GLY A 485 9.80 41.23 0.99
CA GLY A 485 10.78 40.19 1.34
C GLY A 485 11.55 40.47 2.64
N LEU A 486 10.88 40.96 3.69
CA LEU A 486 11.52 41.23 4.98
C LEU A 486 12.08 39.94 5.59
N ASN A 487 13.19 40.06 6.32
CA ASN A 487 13.81 38.91 6.98
C ASN A 487 12.90 38.41 8.14
N PRO A 488 12.71 37.09 8.33
CA PRO A 488 11.91 36.53 9.42
C PRO A 488 12.28 37.07 10.82
N GLN A 489 13.55 37.35 11.08
CA GLN A 489 13.98 37.95 12.34
C GLN A 489 13.48 39.39 12.51
N GLU A 490 13.39 40.17 11.43
CA GLU A 490 12.84 41.53 11.46
C GLU A 490 11.33 41.50 11.68
N ILE A 491 10.63 40.57 11.02
CA ILE A 491 9.18 40.40 11.21
C ILE A 491 8.87 40.01 12.67
N LEU A 492 9.62 39.06 13.24
CA LEU A 492 9.48 38.64 14.63
C LEU A 492 9.72 39.79 15.63
N ARG A 493 10.62 40.74 15.32
CA ARG A 493 10.89 41.89 16.20
C ARG A 493 9.68 42.79 16.36
N TYR A 494 8.93 43.03 15.28
CA TYR A 494 7.74 43.89 15.27
C TYR A 494 6.44 43.15 15.59
N PHE A 495 6.52 41.85 15.89
CA PHE A 495 5.35 41.03 16.21
C PHE A 495 4.75 41.40 17.57
N GLU A 496 3.47 41.77 17.56
CA GLU A 496 2.64 42.06 18.72
C GLU A 496 1.33 41.25 18.66
N PRO A 497 1.19 40.17 19.47
CA PRO A 497 0.02 39.31 19.39
C PRO A 497 -1.26 40.05 19.79
N ASP A 498 -2.30 39.90 18.98
CA ASP A 498 -3.63 40.49 19.20
C ASP A 498 -4.69 39.42 19.50
N LYS A 499 -5.85 39.85 20.03
CA LYS A 499 -6.94 38.93 20.43
C LYS A 499 -8.00 38.68 19.35
N ASN A 500 -7.83 39.23 18.15
CA ASN A 500 -8.78 39.05 17.05
C ASN A 500 -8.75 37.60 16.56
N GLN A 501 -9.92 37.07 16.21
CA GLN A 501 -10.00 35.78 15.57
C GLN A 501 -9.55 35.92 14.11
N LYS A 502 -8.55 35.14 13.71
CA LYS A 502 -8.09 35.05 12.33
C LYS A 502 -8.52 33.71 11.77
N ILE A 503 -9.46 33.74 10.82
CA ILE A 503 -10.00 32.54 10.15
C ILE A 503 -9.30 32.39 8.81
N LEU A 504 -8.54 31.31 8.66
CA LEU A 504 -7.70 31.03 7.49
C LEU A 504 -8.43 30.16 6.46
N ALA A 505 -9.42 29.40 6.92
CA ALA A 505 -10.33 28.70 6.03
C ALA A 505 -11.71 28.56 6.67
N ALA A 506 -12.76 28.65 5.86
CA ALA A 506 -14.13 28.51 6.31
C ALA A 506 -15.01 27.89 5.22
N GLU A 507 -16.01 27.14 5.65
CA GLU A 507 -17.15 26.75 4.83
C GLU A 507 -18.25 27.81 4.96
N VAL A 508 -18.84 28.19 3.83
CA VAL A 508 -19.89 29.18 3.71
C VAL A 508 -21.03 28.59 2.89
N ILE A 509 -22.19 28.44 3.52
CA ILE A 509 -23.37 27.86 2.90
C ILE A 509 -24.41 28.96 2.66
N GLY A 510 -24.82 29.16 1.41
CA GLY A 510 -25.92 30.05 1.03
C GLY A 510 -27.26 29.47 1.47
N LEU A 511 -27.94 30.16 2.38
CA LEU A 511 -29.25 29.74 2.92
C LEU A 511 -30.43 30.38 2.17
N GLU A 512 -30.15 31.36 1.31
CA GLU A 512 -31.17 32.00 0.47
C GLU A 512 -31.63 31.04 -0.63
N LYS A 513 -32.95 30.96 -0.82
CA LYS A 513 -33.55 30.03 -1.79
C LYS A 513 -33.21 30.40 -3.24
N GLU A 514 -33.04 31.69 -3.50
CA GLU A 514 -32.69 32.27 -4.79
C GLU A 514 -31.17 32.25 -5.07
N ASN A 515 -30.36 31.94 -4.06
CA ASN A 515 -28.90 31.86 -4.17
C ASN A 515 -28.30 30.75 -3.27
N PRO A 516 -28.70 29.48 -3.44
CA PRO A 516 -28.12 28.38 -2.66
C PRO A 516 -26.72 28.08 -3.18
N PHE A 517 -25.73 27.96 -2.31
CA PHE A 517 -24.37 27.54 -2.68
C PHE A 517 -23.66 26.90 -1.49
N ASP A 518 -22.55 26.21 -1.74
CA ASP A 518 -21.70 25.63 -0.71
C ASP A 518 -20.23 25.85 -1.09
N LEU A 519 -19.56 26.69 -0.31
CA LEU A 519 -18.24 27.25 -0.63
C LEU A 519 -17.27 26.98 0.50
N ILE A 520 -16.17 26.28 0.24
CA ILE A 520 -15.01 26.26 1.13
C ILE A 520 -13.99 27.28 0.61
N ALA A 521 -13.69 28.29 1.42
CA ALA A 521 -12.68 29.29 1.11
C ALA A 521 -11.41 29.06 1.96
N VAL A 522 -10.26 29.10 1.31
CA VAL A 522 -8.92 28.92 1.92
C VAL A 522 -8.07 30.12 1.53
N THR A 523 -7.36 30.72 2.48
CA THR A 523 -6.66 32.00 2.28
C THR A 523 -5.16 31.87 2.01
N ASP A 524 -4.74 30.74 1.44
CA ASP A 524 -3.38 30.45 1.01
C ASP A 524 -3.44 29.53 -0.23
N THR A 525 -2.65 29.81 -1.26
CA THR A 525 -2.48 28.92 -2.43
C THR A 525 -1.12 28.21 -2.45
N ASP A 526 -0.11 28.79 -1.79
CA ASP A 526 1.24 28.26 -1.71
C ASP A 526 1.31 26.94 -0.93
N PHE A 527 0.36 26.71 0.00
CA PHE A 527 0.30 25.45 0.74
C PHE A 527 0.06 24.19 -0.14
N LEU A 528 -0.35 24.34 -1.40
CA LEU A 528 -0.47 23.24 -2.38
C LEU A 528 0.78 23.03 -3.22
N TYR A 529 1.76 23.91 -3.13
CA TYR A 529 3.02 23.72 -3.81
C TYR A 529 3.79 22.54 -3.22
N ASP A 530 4.44 21.74 -4.07
CA ASP A 530 4.92 20.41 -3.71
C ASP A 530 5.83 20.40 -2.46
N THR A 531 6.67 21.42 -2.27
CA THR A 531 7.59 21.51 -1.12
C THR A 531 6.90 21.81 0.22
N PHE A 532 5.67 22.32 0.20
CA PHE A 532 4.93 22.69 1.40
C PHE A 532 4.26 21.50 2.07
N TRP A 533 3.96 20.44 1.32
CA TRP A 533 3.19 19.32 1.84
C TRP A 533 3.87 17.97 1.66
N GLY A 534 4.85 17.86 0.74
CA GLY A 534 5.53 16.61 0.51
C GLY A 534 6.99 16.74 0.13
N THR A 535 7.70 15.61 0.24
CA THR A 535 9.07 15.48 -0.26
C THR A 535 9.09 14.44 -1.36
N ARG A 536 9.63 14.79 -2.53
CA ARG A 536 9.88 13.81 -3.60
C ARG A 536 11.00 12.86 -3.18
N LYS A 537 10.73 11.57 -3.31
CA LYS A 537 11.71 10.50 -3.10
C LYS A 537 11.78 9.67 -4.36
N ASN A 538 13.01 9.45 -4.82
CA ASN A 538 13.27 8.62 -5.97
C ASN A 538 13.52 7.20 -5.49
N PHE A 539 12.76 6.26 -6.03
CA PHE A 539 12.92 4.83 -5.79
C PHE A 539 12.95 4.13 -7.15
N LEU A 540 14.14 3.63 -7.51
CA LEU A 540 14.42 3.11 -8.85
C LEU A 540 14.03 4.14 -9.94
N GLU A 541 13.15 3.76 -10.86
CA GLU A 541 12.66 4.60 -11.96
C GLU A 541 11.37 5.37 -11.59
N SER A 542 10.88 5.23 -10.35
CA SER A 542 9.64 5.85 -9.87
C SER A 542 9.91 6.94 -8.84
N GLU A 543 9.15 8.02 -8.95
CA GLU A 543 9.11 9.07 -7.92
C GLU A 543 7.83 8.90 -7.11
N TYR A 544 7.94 8.98 -5.78
CA TYR A 544 6.79 9.02 -4.90
C TYR A 544 6.90 10.20 -3.93
N VAL A 545 5.74 10.71 -3.52
CA VAL A 545 5.64 11.83 -2.58
C VAL A 545 5.41 11.28 -1.19
N VAL A 546 6.31 11.64 -0.27
CA VAL A 546 6.09 11.45 1.17
C VAL A 546 5.39 12.69 1.69
N GLU A 547 4.16 12.54 2.16
CA GLU A 547 3.38 13.60 2.81
C GLU A 547 4.00 13.93 4.17
N ASN A 548 4.53 15.14 4.31
CA ASN A 548 5.03 15.65 5.60
C ASN A 548 3.91 16.30 6.41
N PHE A 549 2.93 16.89 5.72
CA PHE A 549 1.81 17.63 6.29
C PHE A 549 0.50 17.25 5.60
N ASP A 550 -0.62 17.52 6.28
CA ASP A 550 -1.95 17.12 5.86
C ASP A 550 -2.60 18.07 4.83
N ASN A 551 -1.82 18.94 4.17
CA ASN A 551 -2.31 19.92 3.19
C ASN A 551 -3.07 19.25 2.03
N ALA A 552 -2.50 18.19 1.44
CA ALA A 552 -3.14 17.44 0.38
C ALA A 552 -4.39 16.70 0.88
N ASN A 553 -4.33 16.13 2.09
CA ASN A 553 -5.48 15.49 2.74
C ASN A 553 -6.61 16.49 3.00
N PHE A 554 -6.30 17.75 3.35
CA PHE A 554 -7.29 18.82 3.51
C PHE A 554 -8.03 19.11 2.20
N ILE A 555 -7.32 19.24 1.06
CA ILE A 555 -7.94 19.45 -0.25
C ILE A 555 -8.81 18.28 -0.65
N LEU A 556 -8.29 17.06 -0.57
CA LEU A 556 -9.06 15.86 -0.90
C LEU A 556 -10.29 15.73 -0.01
N ASN A 557 -10.17 16.06 1.28
CA ASN A 557 -11.31 16.04 2.19
C ASN A 557 -12.33 17.14 1.86
N ALA A 558 -11.88 18.34 1.49
CA ALA A 558 -12.77 19.43 1.10
C ALA A 558 -13.54 19.08 -0.18
N LEU A 559 -12.86 18.52 -1.19
CA LEU A 559 -13.47 18.09 -2.45
C LEU A 559 -14.42 16.90 -2.25
N ASP A 560 -14.03 15.88 -1.50
CA ASP A 560 -14.90 14.74 -1.18
C ASP A 560 -16.15 15.18 -0.43
N TYR A 561 -15.99 15.98 0.62
CA TYR A 561 -17.10 16.54 1.39
C TYR A 561 -18.06 17.36 0.51
N LEU A 562 -17.52 18.26 -0.32
CA LEU A 562 -18.31 19.07 -1.25
C LEU A 562 -19.03 18.21 -2.30
N SER A 563 -18.40 17.14 -2.78
CA SER A 563 -18.99 16.20 -3.75
C SER A 563 -20.03 15.24 -3.14
N GLY A 564 -20.18 15.25 -1.80
CA GLY A 564 -21.05 14.35 -1.05
C GLY A 564 -20.49 12.94 -0.86
N ASP A 565 -19.17 12.78 -0.93
CA ASP A 565 -18.45 11.53 -0.71
C ASP A 565 -17.83 11.50 0.69
N ASP A 566 -18.44 10.73 1.60
CA ASP A 566 -18.02 10.68 3.00
C ASP A 566 -17.08 9.48 3.32
N ASP A 567 -16.81 8.62 2.33
CA ASP A 567 -16.21 7.30 2.54
C ASP A 567 -14.78 7.39 3.11
N LEU A 568 -13.98 8.32 2.61
CA LEU A 568 -12.56 8.46 3.00
C LEU A 568 -12.30 9.56 4.04
N LEU A 569 -13.28 10.45 4.30
CA LEU A 569 -13.13 11.58 5.23
C LEU A 569 -12.77 11.14 6.66
N GLN A 570 -13.26 9.97 7.09
CA GLN A 570 -12.95 9.44 8.42
C GLN A 570 -11.54 8.83 8.52
N ILE A 571 -10.89 8.55 7.39
CA ILE A 571 -9.65 7.79 7.31
C ILE A 571 -8.46 8.70 7.04
N ARG A 572 -8.62 9.73 6.18
CA ARG A 572 -7.52 10.63 5.81
C ARG A 572 -7.01 11.45 6.99
N GLY A 573 -5.69 11.56 7.13
CA GLY A 573 -5.01 12.29 8.21
C GLY A 573 -4.98 11.56 9.56
N LYS A 574 -5.52 10.35 9.67
CA LYS A 574 -5.54 9.59 10.93
C LYS A 574 -4.14 9.05 11.27
N GLN A 575 -3.37 9.81 12.05
CA GLN A 575 -2.03 9.44 12.50
C GLN A 575 -1.85 9.67 14.01
N ALA A 576 -0.73 9.17 14.55
CA ALA A 576 -0.35 9.40 15.94
C ALA A 576 0.00 10.88 16.14
N GLN A 577 -0.63 11.53 17.12
CA GLN A 577 -0.30 12.91 17.47
C GLN A 577 0.83 12.97 18.49
N SER A 578 1.74 13.92 18.28
CA SER A 578 2.71 14.31 19.29
C SER A 578 2.02 15.25 20.28
N HIS A 579 2.08 14.92 21.57
CA HIS A 579 1.58 15.78 22.63
C HIS A 579 2.75 16.42 23.38
N PRO A 580 3.31 17.53 22.88
CA PRO A 580 4.24 18.31 23.68
C PRO A 580 3.50 18.97 24.85
N PHE A 581 4.24 19.31 25.90
CA PHE A 581 3.69 20.10 27.01
C PHE A 581 3.37 21.52 26.51
N LYS A 582 2.10 21.75 26.14
CA LYS A 582 1.62 22.99 25.49
C LYS A 582 2.01 24.27 26.22
N ASP A 583 1.89 24.28 27.54
CA ASP A 583 2.26 25.45 28.36
C ASP A 583 3.78 25.72 28.29
N ILE A 584 4.60 24.65 28.30
CA ILE A 584 6.06 24.76 28.16
C ILE A 584 6.43 25.27 26.77
N GLU A 585 5.77 24.77 25.73
CA GLU A 585 6.02 25.24 24.36
C GLU A 585 5.61 26.71 24.20
N THR A 586 4.46 27.09 24.74
CA THR A 586 3.99 28.48 24.77
C THR A 586 5.00 29.39 25.48
N MET A 587 5.48 28.99 26.65
CA MET A 587 6.54 29.71 27.37
C MET A 587 7.83 29.83 26.55
N ARG A 588 8.24 28.76 25.85
CA ARG A 588 9.41 28.81 24.94
C ARG A 588 9.22 29.86 23.85
N ARG A 589 8.06 29.87 23.17
CA ARG A 589 7.75 30.82 22.09
C ARG A 589 7.76 32.26 22.58
N LEU A 590 7.07 32.55 23.68
CA LEU A 590 7.00 33.89 24.26
C LEU A 590 8.37 34.38 24.77
N ASN A 591 9.17 33.50 25.36
CA ASN A 591 10.51 33.84 25.80
C ASN A 591 11.45 34.09 24.61
N SER A 592 11.29 33.37 23.49
CA SER A 592 11.99 33.65 22.24
C SER A 592 11.64 35.01 21.64
N LEU A 593 10.35 35.40 21.66
CA LEU A 593 9.93 36.75 21.23
C LEU A 593 10.56 37.85 22.09
N ARG A 594 10.44 37.73 23.42
CA ARG A 594 11.03 38.69 24.37
C ARG A 594 12.55 38.79 24.20
N PHE A 595 13.21 37.65 24.00
CA PHE A 595 14.64 37.59 23.72
C PHE A 595 14.98 38.38 22.45
N SER A 596 14.25 38.14 21.34
CA SER A 596 14.50 38.82 20.06
C SER A 596 14.28 40.34 20.15
N GLN A 597 13.25 40.80 20.86
CA GLN A 597 12.98 42.22 21.09
C GLN A 597 14.07 42.89 21.94
N GLN A 598 14.57 42.21 22.98
CA GLN A 598 15.64 42.72 23.84
C GLN A 598 17.02 42.69 23.16
N GLU A 599 17.26 41.66 22.35
CA GLU A 599 18.47 41.48 21.56
C GLU A 599 18.70 42.65 20.59
N ASP A 600 17.65 43.14 19.92
CA ASP A 600 17.72 44.28 19.01
C ASP A 600 18.12 45.58 19.73
N ALA A 601 17.56 45.83 20.92
CA ALA A 601 17.93 46.99 21.73
C ALA A 601 19.43 46.97 22.08
N ILE A 602 19.97 45.80 22.42
CA ILE A 602 21.40 45.63 22.70
C ILE A 602 22.23 45.77 21.43
N PHE A 603 21.84 45.15 20.32
CA PHE A 603 22.58 45.26 19.06
C PHE A 603 22.61 46.68 18.52
N THR A 604 21.51 47.42 18.65
CA THR A 604 21.43 48.84 18.29
C THR A 604 22.45 49.65 19.10
N GLU A 605 22.53 49.43 20.42
CA GLU A 605 23.54 50.06 21.26
C GLU A 605 24.98 49.60 20.95
N MET A 606 25.18 48.32 20.62
CA MET A 606 26.47 47.80 20.17
C MET A 606 26.91 48.43 18.85
N ASN A 607 25.98 48.60 17.90
CA ASN A 607 26.28 49.20 16.60
C ASN A 607 26.53 50.71 16.73
N LYS A 608 25.79 51.43 17.57
CA LYS A 608 26.11 52.82 17.94
C LYS A 608 27.51 52.92 18.57
N ALA A 609 27.85 52.03 19.49
CA ALA A 609 29.17 51.97 20.12
C ALA A 609 30.28 51.67 19.09
N LYS A 610 30.07 50.70 18.19
CA LYS A 610 31.02 50.40 17.09
C LYS A 610 31.17 51.57 16.13
N ALA A 611 30.08 52.24 15.75
CA ALA A 611 30.10 53.39 14.86
C ALA A 611 30.85 54.57 15.50
N ALA A 612 30.63 54.83 16.80
CA ALA A 612 31.39 55.83 17.55
C ALA A 612 32.90 55.51 17.59
N MET A 613 33.27 54.23 17.75
CA MET A 613 34.66 53.79 17.66
C MET A 613 35.24 53.98 16.25
N GLN A 614 34.46 53.69 15.22
CA GLN A 614 34.86 53.81 13.83
C GLN A 614 34.99 55.29 13.39
N GLU A 615 34.18 56.19 13.96
CA GLU A 615 34.33 57.64 13.78
C GLU A 615 35.66 58.16 14.37
N VAL A 616 36.05 57.66 15.55
CA VAL A 616 37.36 57.95 16.16
C VAL A 616 38.51 57.41 15.31
N TRP A 617 38.34 56.25 14.67
CA TRP A 617 39.33 55.67 13.75
C TRP A 617 39.39 56.34 12.38
N ASN A 618 38.27 56.82 11.84
CA ASN A 618 38.19 57.45 10.52
C ASN A 618 38.65 58.91 10.52
N LYS A 619 38.80 59.54 11.70
CA LYS A 619 39.37 60.90 11.85
C LYS A 619 40.89 60.98 11.61
N LYS A 620 41.58 59.86 11.35
CA LYS A 620 43.03 59.81 11.08
C LYS A 620 43.36 59.07 9.78
N ASP A 621 44.30 59.63 9.01
CA ASP A 621 44.90 58.99 7.84
C ASP A 621 45.74 57.79 8.25
N PHE A 622 45.93 56.85 7.31
CA PHE A 622 46.47 55.50 7.58
C PHE A 622 47.84 55.51 8.28
N GLU A 623 48.66 56.55 8.08
CA GLU A 623 49.99 56.71 8.71
C GLU A 623 49.94 57.24 10.16
N GLU A 624 48.85 57.89 10.60
CA GLU A 624 48.71 58.46 11.96
C GLU A 624 48.04 57.52 12.97
N ARG A 625 47.67 56.31 12.53
CA ARG A 625 46.95 55.32 13.35
C ARG A 625 47.81 54.64 14.42
N GLU A 626 49.15 54.77 14.38
CA GLU A 626 50.03 54.26 15.44
C GLU A 626 50.24 55.26 16.60
N ASN A 627 49.84 56.53 16.44
CA ASN A 627 49.99 57.59 17.45
C ASN A 627 48.62 58.04 17.97
N PHE A 628 47.89 57.14 18.65
CA PHE A 628 46.72 57.53 19.43
C PHE A 628 47.13 58.33 20.67
N THR A 629 46.48 59.47 20.91
CA THR A 629 46.66 60.25 22.13
C THR A 629 46.06 59.51 23.34
N ALA A 630 46.51 59.84 24.56
CA ALA A 630 46.01 59.20 25.78
C ALA A 630 44.49 59.33 25.95
N ASP A 631 43.91 60.46 25.54
CA ASP A 631 42.48 60.72 25.59
C ASP A 631 41.69 59.88 24.56
N GLU A 632 42.26 59.64 23.37
CA GLU A 632 41.67 58.76 22.34
C GLU A 632 41.72 57.28 22.75
N LEU A 633 42.83 56.83 23.35
CA LEU A 633 42.93 55.48 23.92
C LEU A 633 41.94 55.28 25.07
N ALA A 634 41.71 56.32 25.90
CA ALA A 634 40.71 56.29 26.95
C ALA A 634 39.28 56.19 26.38
N ALA A 635 38.99 56.90 25.28
CA ALA A 635 37.70 56.81 24.58
C ALA A 635 37.48 55.40 23.98
N ILE A 636 38.49 54.84 23.30
CA ILE A 636 38.44 53.47 22.74
C ILE A 636 38.29 52.43 23.85
N ALA A 637 39.00 52.57 24.97
CA ALA A 637 38.88 51.68 26.12
C ALA A 637 37.48 51.75 26.75
N LYS A 638 36.89 52.95 26.87
CA LYS A 638 35.52 53.14 27.34
C LYS A 638 34.50 52.43 26.45
N VAL A 639 34.64 52.57 25.13
CA VAL A 639 33.77 51.88 24.15
C VAL A 639 33.95 50.37 24.21
N ARG A 640 35.19 49.87 24.35
CA ARG A 640 35.47 48.44 24.50
C ARG A 640 34.85 47.85 25.77
N THR A 641 34.91 48.57 26.89
CA THR A 641 34.24 48.18 28.14
C THR A 641 32.72 48.19 27.99
N GLN A 642 32.16 49.20 27.31
CA GLN A 642 30.73 49.25 27.00
C GLN A 642 30.31 48.06 26.13
N LEU A 643 31.08 47.71 25.09
CA LEU A 643 30.82 46.52 24.26
C LEU A 643 30.91 45.21 25.05
N ASN A 644 31.85 45.07 25.98
CA ASN A 644 31.94 43.90 26.84
C ASN A 644 30.74 43.80 27.79
N ASN A 645 30.29 44.92 28.38
CA ASN A 645 29.09 44.95 29.22
C ASN A 645 27.84 44.59 28.43
N LEU A 646 27.68 45.11 27.20
CA LEU A 646 26.56 44.77 26.32
C LEU A 646 26.56 43.27 25.94
N ARG A 647 27.73 42.68 25.69
CA ARG A 647 27.87 41.23 25.45
C ARG A 647 27.50 40.40 26.69
N GLN A 648 27.90 40.85 27.87
CA GLN A 648 27.53 40.17 29.13
C GLN A 648 26.02 40.25 29.35
N GLN A 649 25.41 41.41 29.14
CA GLN A 649 23.95 41.58 29.22
C GLN A 649 23.21 40.65 28.26
N LEU A 650 23.69 40.51 27.02
CA LEU A 650 23.11 39.56 26.05
C LEU A 650 23.19 38.11 26.55
N SER A 651 24.32 37.72 27.16
CA SER A 651 24.48 36.38 27.77
C SER A 651 23.52 36.16 28.94
N ASP A 652 23.40 37.13 29.84
CA ASP A 652 22.54 37.05 31.02
C ASP A 652 21.06 36.94 30.62
N ILE A 653 20.63 37.71 29.61
CA ILE A 653 19.27 37.65 29.05
C ILE A 653 18.99 36.26 28.46
N ARG A 654 19.94 35.68 27.72
CA ARG A 654 19.81 34.33 27.16
C ARG A 654 19.66 33.27 28.26
N GLU A 655 20.41 33.39 29.35
CA GLU A 655 20.32 32.45 30.48
C GLU A 655 18.98 32.55 31.20
N GLN A 656 18.50 33.77 31.44
CA GLN A 656 17.23 34.06 32.12
C GLN A 656 16.02 33.62 31.30
N ALA A 657 16.06 33.76 29.97
CA ALA A 657 14.95 33.42 29.07
C ALA A 657 14.44 31.97 29.19
N PHE A 658 15.25 31.03 29.69
CA PHE A 658 14.85 29.62 29.84
C PHE A 658 14.96 29.07 31.27
N ALA A 659 15.21 29.94 32.26
CA ALA A 659 15.40 29.51 33.65
C ALA A 659 14.15 28.85 34.26
N GLU A 660 12.97 29.39 33.98
CA GLU A 660 11.69 28.87 34.49
C GLU A 660 11.37 27.48 33.94
N ILE A 661 11.61 27.26 32.63
CA ILE A 661 11.41 25.96 31.99
C ILE A 661 12.33 24.89 32.60
N ARG A 662 13.60 25.22 32.86
CA ARG A 662 14.55 24.30 33.53
C ARG A 662 14.10 23.92 34.94
N LYS A 663 13.51 24.87 35.67
CA LYS A 663 12.97 24.63 37.01
C LYS A 663 11.80 23.64 36.97
N ILE A 664 10.83 23.86 36.08
CA ILE A 664 9.68 22.96 35.89
C ILE A 664 10.14 21.55 35.49
N ASP A 665 11.07 21.45 34.53
CA ASP A 665 11.62 20.16 34.08
C ASP A 665 12.25 19.35 35.23
N THR A 666 13.00 20.04 36.10
CA THR A 666 13.61 19.43 37.29
C THR A 666 12.55 18.95 38.29
N GLU A 667 11.53 19.77 38.57
CA GLU A 667 10.45 19.43 39.50
C GLU A 667 9.63 18.22 39.01
N VAL A 668 9.27 18.19 37.73
CA VAL A 668 8.51 17.09 37.11
C VAL A 668 9.32 15.80 37.09
N SER A 669 10.60 15.87 36.71
CA SER A 669 11.50 14.71 36.69
C SER A 669 11.65 14.09 38.08
N LEU A 670 11.81 14.92 39.11
CA LEU A 670 11.95 14.48 40.49
C LEU A 670 10.65 13.86 41.03
N ALA A 671 9.49 14.42 40.67
CA ALA A 671 8.19 13.86 41.02
C ALA A 671 7.99 12.47 40.40
N ASN A 672 8.23 12.31 39.10
CA ASN A 672 8.06 11.03 38.39
C ASN A 672 8.99 9.94 38.93
N LEU A 673 10.25 10.28 39.23
CA LEU A 673 11.24 9.33 39.77
C LEU A 673 10.83 8.79 41.15
N LEU A 674 10.24 9.63 42.00
CA LEU A 674 9.95 9.28 43.40
C LEU A 674 8.53 8.74 43.63
N LEU A 675 7.58 9.01 42.73
CA LEU A 675 6.16 8.70 42.93
C LEU A 675 5.86 7.19 42.97
N VAL A 676 6.41 6.41 42.03
CA VAL A 676 6.16 4.95 41.96
C VAL A 676 6.75 4.20 43.16
N PRO A 677 8.03 4.42 43.55
CA PRO A 677 8.57 3.84 44.79
C PRO A 677 7.77 4.24 46.03
N ALA A 678 7.36 5.50 46.15
CA ALA A 678 6.56 5.97 47.28
C ALA A 678 5.19 5.28 47.37
N LEU A 679 4.49 5.12 46.23
CA LEU A 679 3.23 4.38 46.14
C LEU A 679 3.40 2.90 46.53
N LEU A 680 4.45 2.23 46.08
CA LEU A 680 4.74 0.84 46.45
C LEU A 680 5.00 0.69 47.94
N ILE A 681 5.79 1.59 48.53
CA ILE A 681 6.04 1.62 49.99
C ILE A 681 4.72 1.82 50.74
N LEU A 682 3.85 2.73 50.29
CA LEU A 682 2.55 2.99 50.88
C LEU A 682 1.63 1.75 50.81
N ILE A 683 1.57 1.07 49.65
CA ILE A 683 0.78 -0.15 49.46
C ILE A 683 1.27 -1.27 50.39
N LEU A 684 2.60 -1.47 50.48
CA LEU A 684 3.20 -2.46 51.39
C LEU A 684 2.89 -2.15 52.86
N LEU A 685 2.87 -0.87 53.23
CA LEU A 685 2.50 -0.42 54.58
C LEU A 685 1.02 -0.74 54.88
N ILE A 686 0.12 -0.49 53.93
CA ILE A 686 -1.32 -0.79 54.04
C ILE A 686 -1.57 -2.31 54.15
N ILE A 687 -0.87 -3.12 53.36
CA ILE A 687 -0.97 -4.60 53.41
C ILE A 687 -0.49 -5.12 54.77
N LYS A 688 0.64 -4.60 55.28
CA LYS A 688 1.17 -4.95 56.59
C LYS A 688 0.21 -4.57 57.72
N LEU A 689 -0.43 -3.40 57.62
CA LEU A 689 -1.45 -2.95 58.57
C LEU A 689 -2.73 -3.82 58.54
N LYS A 690 -3.12 -4.36 57.37
CA LYS A 690 -4.24 -5.32 57.25
C LYS A 690 -3.90 -6.73 57.75
N GLN A 691 -2.67 -7.22 57.53
CA GLN A 691 -2.24 -8.54 58.00
C GLN A 691 -2.10 -8.62 59.54
N LEU A 692 -1.90 -7.49 60.22
CA LEU A 692 -1.84 -7.42 61.69
C LEU A 692 -3.22 -7.55 62.38
N ARG A 693 -4.33 -7.74 61.65
CA ARG A 693 -5.69 -7.86 62.23
C ARG A 693 -6.38 -9.21 62.08
N LEU A 694 -5.74 -10.22 61.49
CA LEU A 694 -6.34 -11.56 61.34
C LEU A 694 -5.32 -12.66 61.63
N GLN A 695 -5.16 -13.00 62.91
CA GLN A 695 -4.66 -14.33 63.32
C GLN A 695 -5.49 -14.86 64.49
N LYS A 696 -6.28 -15.91 64.24
CA LYS A 696 -6.77 -16.83 65.27
C LYS A 696 -6.78 -18.25 64.73
N GLY A 697 -6.16 -19.14 65.52
CA GLY A 697 -6.57 -20.54 65.69
C GLY A 697 -5.93 -21.58 64.78
N LEU A 698 -4.89 -22.26 65.27
CA LEU A 698 -4.50 -23.59 64.81
C LEU A 698 -5.23 -24.65 65.64
N ARG A 699 -5.84 -25.66 64.99
CA ARG A 699 -6.08 -26.98 65.60
C ARG A 699 -6.10 -28.13 64.57
N LEU A 700 -5.49 -29.24 65.06
CA LEU A 700 -5.68 -30.67 64.81
C LEU A 700 -4.96 -31.38 63.63
N SER A 701 -4.31 -32.49 64.03
CA SER A 701 -3.67 -33.58 63.29
C SER A 701 -4.66 -34.74 63.04
N PRO A 702 -4.26 -35.91 62.48
CA PRO A 702 -3.55 -36.19 61.23
C PRO A 702 -4.26 -37.26 60.34
N VAL A 703 -3.55 -37.71 59.30
CA VAL A 703 -3.63 -39.00 58.55
C VAL A 703 -4.36 -39.03 57.17
N PHE A 704 -3.52 -38.85 56.14
CA PHE A 704 -3.28 -39.67 54.92
C PHE A 704 -4.43 -40.17 54.01
N ARG A 705 -4.36 -39.82 52.71
CA ARG A 705 -4.25 -40.69 51.50
C ARG A 705 -4.20 -39.82 50.22
N ALA A 706 -3.64 -40.34 49.12
CA ALA A 706 -3.47 -39.61 47.86
C ALA A 706 -4.80 -38.99 47.36
N ASP A 707 -4.80 -37.68 47.12
CA ASP A 707 -6.02 -36.86 47.18
C ASP A 707 -6.72 -36.67 45.80
N ARG A 708 -8.06 -36.72 45.78
CA ARG A 708 -8.94 -36.37 44.63
C ARG A 708 -8.58 -35.02 44.02
N GLN A 709 -7.98 -34.12 44.80
CA GLN A 709 -7.55 -32.80 44.36
C GLN A 709 -6.44 -32.84 43.30
N PHE A 710 -5.51 -33.80 43.35
CA PHE A 710 -4.47 -33.94 42.33
C PHE A 710 -5.07 -34.39 40.98
N ILE A 711 -6.02 -35.32 41.01
CA ILE A 711 -6.73 -35.79 39.80
C ILE A 711 -7.57 -34.65 39.19
N LYS A 712 -8.23 -33.82 40.00
CA LYS A 712 -8.95 -32.63 39.52
C LYS A 712 -8.00 -31.62 38.87
N LEU A 713 -6.85 -31.34 39.49
CA LEU A 713 -5.82 -30.47 38.93
C LEU A 713 -5.34 -31.01 37.57
N ALA A 714 -5.01 -32.30 37.51
CA ALA A 714 -4.59 -32.99 36.30
C ALA A 714 -5.61 -32.88 35.17
N LEU A 715 -6.88 -33.18 35.45
CA LEU A 715 -7.97 -33.12 34.45
C LEU A 715 -8.19 -31.70 33.93
N ILE A 716 -8.14 -30.68 34.80
CA ILE A 716 -8.27 -29.29 34.39
C ILE A 716 -7.10 -28.88 33.49
N CYS A 717 -5.86 -29.20 33.88
CA CYS A 717 -4.67 -28.86 33.09
C CYS A 717 -4.70 -29.54 31.71
N LEU A 718 -5.14 -30.80 31.65
CA LEU A 718 -5.22 -31.58 30.41
C LEU A 718 -6.36 -31.10 29.49
N ALA A 719 -7.50 -30.69 30.05
CA ALA A 719 -8.59 -30.07 29.30
C ALA A 719 -8.18 -28.72 28.69
N ILE A 720 -7.46 -27.88 29.46
CA ILE A 720 -6.91 -26.61 28.96
C ILE A 720 -5.94 -26.86 27.80
N LEU A 721 -5.04 -27.83 27.92
CA LEU A 721 -4.10 -28.17 26.85
C LEU A 721 -4.81 -28.68 25.60
N ALA A 722 -5.82 -29.55 25.75
CA ALA A 722 -6.61 -30.05 24.63
C ALA A 722 -7.35 -28.93 23.91
N ALA A 723 -8.00 -28.03 24.65
CA ALA A 723 -8.66 -26.86 24.08
C ALA A 723 -7.66 -25.92 23.37
N ALA A 724 -6.46 -25.75 23.92
CA ALA A 724 -5.39 -24.95 23.32
C ALA A 724 -5.00 -25.50 21.93
N LEU A 725 -4.80 -26.80 21.82
CA LEU A 725 -4.45 -27.46 20.56
C LEU A 725 -5.57 -27.35 19.52
N VAL A 726 -6.84 -27.49 19.95
CA VAL A 726 -8.00 -27.31 19.06
C VAL A 726 -8.11 -25.86 18.58
N SER A 727 -7.88 -24.87 19.46
CA SER A 727 -7.91 -23.46 19.09
C SER A 727 -6.88 -23.12 18.01
N VAL A 728 -5.66 -23.66 18.11
CA VAL A 728 -4.61 -23.50 17.10
C VAL A 728 -5.05 -24.10 15.77
N TYR A 729 -5.63 -25.31 15.79
CA TYR A 729 -6.10 -25.99 14.58
C TYR A 729 -7.20 -25.21 13.83
N ILE A 730 -8.16 -24.62 14.54
CA ILE A 730 -9.27 -23.87 13.93
C ILE A 730 -8.80 -22.52 13.37
N SER A 731 -7.90 -21.83 14.08
CA SER A 731 -7.39 -20.51 13.66
C SER A 731 -6.60 -20.52 12.34
N ASN A 732 -6.20 -21.70 11.87
CA ASN A 732 -5.27 -21.89 10.77
C ASN A 732 -5.94 -22.18 9.41
N ARG A 733 -7.29 -22.14 9.30
CA ARG A 733 -7.96 -22.29 8.01
C ARG A 733 -8.17 -20.91 7.37
N SER A 734 -7.25 -20.52 6.48
CA SER A 734 -7.57 -19.54 5.44
C SER A 734 -8.38 -20.24 4.34
N SER A 735 -9.28 -19.52 3.67
CA SER A 735 -10.05 -20.11 2.55
C SER A 735 -9.18 -20.30 1.29
N VAL A 736 -8.05 -19.59 1.22
CA VAL A 736 -7.11 -19.52 0.09
C VAL A 736 -6.18 -20.75 0.04
N ASP A 737 -5.66 -21.20 1.18
CA ASP A 737 -4.70 -22.35 1.24
C ASP A 737 -5.34 -23.71 0.94
N ALA A 738 -6.66 -23.76 0.83
CA ALA A 738 -7.37 -24.99 0.53
C ALA A 738 -7.12 -25.50 -0.91
N TYR A 739 -6.76 -24.63 -1.86
CA TYR A 739 -6.73 -24.99 -3.29
C TYR A 739 -5.43 -24.60 -4.01
N GLU A 740 -4.87 -23.42 -3.73
CA GLU A 740 -3.72 -22.91 -4.49
C GLU A 740 -2.51 -23.87 -4.49
N GLY A 741 -1.93 -24.09 -5.67
CA GLY A 741 -0.79 -25.00 -5.88
C GLY A 741 -1.15 -26.49 -5.91
N LYS A 742 -2.41 -26.87 -5.62
CA LYS A 742 -2.87 -28.26 -5.78
C LYS A 742 -3.21 -28.54 -7.24
N LYS A 743 -3.00 -29.80 -7.64
CA LYS A 743 -3.42 -30.33 -8.95
C LYS A 743 -4.91 -30.05 -9.17
N ALA A 744 -5.24 -29.43 -10.29
CA ALA A 744 -6.62 -29.17 -10.68
C ALA A 744 -7.35 -30.44 -11.14
N PHE A 745 -6.60 -31.39 -11.72
CA PHE A 745 -7.13 -32.61 -12.31
C PHE A 745 -6.42 -33.87 -11.78
N PRO A 746 -6.53 -34.19 -10.48
CA PRO A 746 -5.81 -35.32 -9.88
C PRO A 746 -6.21 -36.68 -10.48
N GLU A 747 -7.46 -36.84 -10.93
CA GLU A 747 -7.89 -38.08 -11.59
C GLU A 747 -7.26 -38.26 -12.97
N VAL A 748 -7.07 -37.17 -13.71
CA VAL A 748 -6.44 -37.19 -15.05
C VAL A 748 -4.97 -37.58 -14.92
N GLU A 749 -4.24 -37.07 -13.93
CA GLU A 749 -2.84 -37.47 -13.69
C GLU A 749 -2.71 -38.98 -13.41
N ASN A 750 -3.55 -39.50 -12.52
CA ASN A 750 -3.51 -40.91 -12.13
C ASN A 750 -3.91 -41.85 -13.28
N LYS A 751 -4.80 -41.41 -14.16
CA LYS A 751 -5.38 -42.20 -15.26
C LYS A 751 -4.93 -41.75 -16.65
N ILE A 752 -3.88 -40.95 -16.78
CA ILE A 752 -3.50 -40.31 -18.05
C ILE A 752 -3.28 -41.32 -19.18
N ASN A 753 -2.74 -42.50 -18.86
CA ASN A 753 -2.47 -43.58 -19.81
C ASN A 753 -3.71 -44.43 -20.15
N GLU A 754 -4.80 -44.28 -19.39
CA GLU A 754 -6.07 -45.00 -19.60
C GLU A 754 -6.98 -44.22 -20.56
N ILE A 755 -6.79 -42.90 -20.70
CA ILE A 755 -7.60 -42.04 -21.56
C ILE A 755 -7.46 -42.50 -23.01
N ASN A 756 -8.55 -42.97 -23.60
CA ASN A 756 -8.61 -43.41 -24.99
C ASN A 756 -9.60 -42.62 -25.85
N HIS A 757 -10.30 -41.65 -25.26
CA HIS A 757 -11.26 -40.81 -25.96
C HIS A 757 -11.25 -39.37 -25.42
N ILE A 758 -11.13 -38.39 -26.31
CA ILE A 758 -11.11 -36.95 -26.01
C ILE A 758 -12.14 -36.27 -26.92
N CYS A 759 -13.11 -35.56 -26.34
CA CYS A 759 -14.06 -34.75 -27.10
C CYS A 759 -13.85 -33.27 -26.77
N LEU A 760 -13.72 -32.45 -27.81
CA LEU A 760 -13.69 -31.00 -27.75
C LEU A 760 -14.97 -30.48 -28.41
N LYS A 761 -15.72 -29.61 -27.73
CA LYS A 761 -16.95 -29.02 -28.29
C LYS A 761 -16.94 -27.51 -28.17
N SER A 762 -17.49 -26.87 -29.19
CA SER A 762 -17.84 -25.45 -29.22
C SER A 762 -19.31 -25.31 -29.64
N ASN A 763 -19.81 -24.07 -29.69
CA ASN A 763 -21.17 -23.81 -30.15
C ASN A 763 -21.44 -24.20 -31.61
N GLN A 764 -20.40 -24.36 -32.44
CA GLN A 764 -20.52 -24.62 -33.89
C GLN A 764 -19.90 -25.95 -34.35
N HIS A 765 -18.87 -26.44 -33.67
CA HIS A 765 -18.07 -27.59 -34.10
C HIS A 765 -17.78 -28.54 -32.94
N ASP A 766 -17.60 -29.82 -33.24
CA ASP A 766 -17.11 -30.85 -32.33
C ASP A 766 -15.97 -31.65 -32.95
N LEU A 767 -14.95 -31.95 -32.15
CA LEU A 767 -13.84 -32.83 -32.54
C LEU A 767 -13.74 -33.97 -31.54
N VAL A 768 -13.77 -35.21 -32.05
CA VAL A 768 -13.65 -36.42 -31.24
C VAL A 768 -12.40 -37.17 -31.64
N PHE A 769 -11.49 -37.35 -30.68
CA PHE A 769 -10.26 -38.11 -30.85
C PHE A 769 -10.34 -39.44 -30.12
N VAL A 770 -9.97 -40.52 -30.80
CA VAL A 770 -9.97 -41.89 -30.28
C VAL A 770 -8.58 -42.49 -30.42
N ASN A 771 -8.08 -43.12 -29.35
CA ASN A 771 -6.80 -43.81 -29.37
C ASN A 771 -7.00 -45.26 -29.85
N LYS A 772 -6.42 -45.61 -31.00
CA LYS A 772 -6.39 -46.97 -31.55
C LYS A 772 -4.94 -47.41 -31.69
N ASP A 773 -4.57 -48.54 -31.08
CA ASP A 773 -3.23 -49.11 -31.15
C ASP A 773 -2.08 -48.14 -30.76
N GLY A 774 -2.34 -47.22 -29.83
CA GLY A 774 -1.36 -46.25 -29.34
C GLY A 774 -1.22 -44.98 -30.19
N LEU A 775 -2.08 -44.79 -31.20
CA LEU A 775 -2.16 -43.56 -32.00
C LEU A 775 -3.53 -42.92 -31.85
N TRP A 776 -3.57 -41.59 -31.78
CA TRP A 776 -4.79 -40.80 -31.79
C TRP A 776 -5.31 -40.61 -33.22
N HIS A 777 -6.59 -40.87 -33.42
CA HIS A 777 -7.34 -40.74 -34.67
C HIS A 777 -8.55 -39.82 -34.47
N LEU A 778 -9.07 -39.22 -35.53
CA LEU A 778 -10.29 -38.42 -35.47
C LEU A 778 -11.48 -39.31 -35.85
N GLU A 779 -12.47 -39.44 -34.98
CA GLU A 779 -13.56 -40.43 -35.14
C GLU A 779 -14.33 -40.24 -36.45
N ASN A 780 -14.65 -38.98 -36.78
CA ASN A 780 -15.37 -38.59 -37.99
C ASN A 780 -14.46 -38.44 -39.22
N ASN A 781 -13.14 -38.59 -39.08
CA ASN A 781 -12.18 -38.47 -40.18
C ASN A 781 -10.89 -39.27 -39.94
N ASP A 782 -10.95 -40.59 -40.16
CA ASP A 782 -9.79 -41.50 -40.01
C ASP A 782 -8.81 -41.44 -41.21
N THR A 783 -9.03 -40.52 -42.16
CA THR A 783 -8.23 -40.45 -43.40
C THR A 783 -7.01 -39.55 -43.27
N LEU A 784 -7.01 -38.64 -42.27
CA LEU A 784 -5.93 -37.70 -42.01
C LEU A 784 -5.24 -38.03 -40.68
N PRO A 785 -3.90 -38.11 -40.62
CA PRO A 785 -3.20 -38.36 -39.37
C PRO A 785 -3.32 -37.17 -38.41
N VAL A 786 -3.61 -37.44 -37.13
CA VAL A 786 -3.65 -36.44 -36.05
C VAL A 786 -2.24 -36.12 -35.54
N TYR A 787 -2.05 -34.87 -35.12
CA TYR A 787 -0.84 -34.41 -34.45
C TYR A 787 -0.70 -34.97 -33.04
N GLN A 788 -0.05 -36.13 -32.93
CA GLN A 788 0.13 -36.86 -31.67
C GLN A 788 0.74 -36.00 -30.55
N GLU A 789 1.74 -35.17 -30.87
CA GLU A 789 2.39 -34.28 -29.89
C GLU A 789 1.47 -33.17 -29.37
N ARG A 790 0.51 -32.73 -30.18
CA ARG A 790 -0.47 -31.72 -29.74
C ARG A 790 -1.44 -32.30 -28.71
N ILE A 791 -1.90 -33.54 -28.94
CA ILE A 791 -2.73 -34.29 -27.97
C ILE A 791 -1.92 -34.58 -26.70
N ARG A 792 -0.66 -35.02 -26.84
CA ARG A 792 0.22 -35.25 -25.69
C ARG A 792 0.40 -33.98 -24.87
N ARG A 793 0.72 -32.85 -25.50
CA ARG A 793 0.87 -31.55 -24.82
C ARG A 793 -0.41 -31.14 -24.10
N LEU A 794 -1.59 -31.29 -24.73
CA LEU A 794 -2.87 -31.01 -24.09
C LEU A 794 -3.06 -31.84 -22.81
N LEU A 795 -2.88 -33.17 -22.89
CA LEU A 795 -3.04 -34.06 -21.74
C LEU A 795 -1.99 -33.78 -20.64
N THR A 796 -0.75 -33.48 -21.01
CA THR A 796 0.29 -33.08 -20.07
C THR A 796 -0.05 -31.76 -19.38
N THR A 797 -0.49 -30.74 -20.11
CA THR A 797 -0.91 -29.46 -19.53
C THR A 797 -2.07 -29.67 -18.54
N ILE A 798 -3.08 -30.47 -18.89
CA ILE A 798 -4.22 -30.78 -17.99
C ILE A 798 -3.74 -31.53 -16.73
N SER A 799 -2.83 -32.50 -16.89
CA SER A 799 -2.29 -33.28 -15.76
C SER A 799 -1.44 -32.43 -14.81
N GLU A 800 -0.70 -31.45 -15.34
CA GLU A 800 0.20 -30.59 -14.56
C GLU A 800 -0.48 -29.33 -14.04
N ALA A 801 -1.65 -28.99 -14.57
CA ALA A 801 -2.43 -27.82 -14.21
C ALA A 801 -2.71 -27.75 -12.71
N LYS A 802 -2.50 -26.56 -12.13
CA LYS A 802 -2.71 -26.31 -10.69
C LYS A 802 -3.69 -25.16 -10.49
N PHE A 803 -4.49 -25.26 -9.43
CA PHE A 803 -5.31 -24.13 -9.01
C PHE A 803 -4.41 -22.93 -8.67
N PHE A 804 -4.73 -21.79 -9.25
CA PHE A 804 -4.07 -20.53 -8.96
C PHE A 804 -4.99 -19.66 -8.11
N GLU A 805 -6.18 -19.31 -8.61
CA GLU A 805 -7.10 -18.41 -7.92
C GLU A 805 -8.58 -18.69 -8.20
N ARG A 806 -9.45 -18.34 -7.25
CA ARG A 806 -10.90 -18.34 -7.44
C ARG A 806 -11.36 -17.03 -8.07
N LYS A 807 -12.13 -17.11 -9.14
CA LYS A 807 -12.81 -15.96 -9.74
C LYS A 807 -14.29 -15.96 -9.35
N THR A 808 -15.19 -15.70 -10.29
CA THR A 808 -16.62 -15.56 -10.01
C THR A 808 -17.36 -16.90 -9.80
N ASN A 809 -18.45 -16.84 -9.05
CA ASN A 809 -19.45 -17.89 -8.91
C ASN A 809 -20.85 -17.41 -9.33
N LYS A 810 -20.94 -16.34 -10.15
CA LYS A 810 -22.19 -15.75 -10.63
C LYS A 810 -22.30 -15.91 -12.15
N ALA A 811 -23.51 -16.25 -12.62
CA ALA A 811 -23.72 -16.63 -14.03
C ALA A 811 -23.57 -15.46 -14.99
N GLU A 812 -24.01 -14.28 -14.56
CA GLU A 812 -23.92 -13.02 -15.30
C GLU A 812 -22.47 -12.62 -15.64
N ASN A 813 -21.48 -13.13 -14.90
CA ASN A 813 -20.07 -12.79 -15.08
C ASN A 813 -19.30 -13.77 -15.97
N LEU A 814 -19.92 -14.88 -16.42
CA LEU A 814 -19.23 -15.90 -17.22
C LEU A 814 -18.67 -15.36 -18.55
N ALA A 815 -19.38 -14.40 -19.16
CA ALA A 815 -18.96 -13.77 -20.41
C ALA A 815 -17.60 -13.08 -20.30
N MET A 816 -17.27 -12.53 -19.12
CA MET A 816 -15.98 -11.85 -18.87
C MET A 816 -14.77 -12.78 -18.95
N PHE A 817 -14.99 -14.08 -18.80
CA PHE A 817 -13.94 -15.11 -18.81
C PHE A 817 -14.00 -15.97 -20.09
N ASN A 818 -14.81 -15.59 -21.08
CA ASN A 818 -15.13 -16.40 -22.25
C ASN A 818 -15.69 -17.80 -21.91
N LEU A 819 -16.48 -17.89 -20.82
CA LEU A 819 -17.10 -19.11 -20.32
C LEU A 819 -18.64 -19.11 -20.47
N SER A 820 -19.18 -18.29 -21.40
CA SER A 820 -20.61 -18.29 -21.71
C SER A 820 -21.09 -19.68 -22.15
N PRO A 821 -22.31 -20.10 -21.80
CA PRO A 821 -22.89 -21.38 -22.22
C PRO A 821 -22.78 -21.66 -23.73
N LEU A 822 -22.63 -22.93 -24.11
CA LEU A 822 -22.44 -23.38 -25.51
C LEU A 822 -23.61 -23.03 -26.45
N ASP A 823 -24.81 -22.82 -25.92
CA ASP A 823 -26.00 -22.44 -26.68
C ASP A 823 -26.02 -20.94 -27.06
N ASP A 824 -25.12 -20.14 -26.48
CA ASP A 824 -24.93 -18.74 -26.85
C ASP A 824 -24.18 -18.62 -28.19
N LYS A 825 -24.69 -17.76 -29.08
CA LYS A 825 -24.16 -17.58 -30.44
C LYS A 825 -22.75 -16.98 -30.44
N ASP A 826 -22.46 -16.15 -29.43
CA ASP A 826 -21.16 -15.48 -29.29
C ASP A 826 -20.22 -16.21 -28.32
N SER A 827 -20.60 -17.41 -27.84
CA SER A 827 -19.77 -18.20 -26.94
C SER A 827 -18.48 -18.64 -27.62
N LYS A 828 -17.37 -18.44 -26.90
CA LYS A 828 -16.02 -18.89 -27.28
C LYS A 828 -15.53 -20.04 -26.39
N VAL A 829 -16.40 -20.57 -25.53
CA VAL A 829 -16.03 -21.65 -24.61
C VAL A 829 -15.69 -22.92 -25.38
N VAL A 830 -14.70 -23.66 -24.88
CA VAL A 830 -14.39 -25.00 -25.35
C VAL A 830 -14.67 -25.99 -24.23
N GLU A 831 -15.70 -26.81 -24.39
CA GLU A 831 -15.97 -27.94 -23.47
C GLU A 831 -15.03 -29.10 -23.82
N ILE A 832 -14.37 -29.65 -22.79
CA ILE A 832 -13.42 -30.75 -22.92
C ILE A 832 -13.94 -31.94 -22.11
N GLU A 833 -14.00 -33.09 -22.76
CA GLU A 833 -14.47 -34.35 -22.16
C GLU A 833 -13.43 -35.46 -22.38
N LEU A 834 -12.93 -36.05 -21.28
CA LEU A 834 -11.95 -37.14 -21.27
C LEU A 834 -12.63 -38.43 -20.80
N LYS A 835 -12.50 -39.51 -21.57
CA LYS A 835 -13.12 -40.82 -21.26
C LYS A 835 -12.15 -42.00 -21.39
N HIS A 836 -12.50 -43.07 -20.69
CA HIS A 836 -11.93 -44.40 -20.85
C HIS A 836 -13.08 -45.38 -21.10
N ASP A 837 -13.09 -46.03 -22.27
CA ASP A 837 -14.09 -47.06 -22.65
C ASP A 837 -15.56 -46.62 -22.45
N GLY A 838 -15.82 -45.33 -22.66
CA GLY A 838 -17.14 -44.72 -22.52
C GLY A 838 -17.44 -44.15 -21.13
N GLU A 839 -16.66 -44.48 -20.10
CA GLU A 839 -16.76 -43.88 -18.77
C GLU A 839 -16.11 -42.49 -18.73
N LEU A 840 -16.81 -41.52 -18.14
CA LEU A 840 -16.30 -40.15 -17.99
C LEU A 840 -15.22 -40.11 -16.90
N ILE A 841 -14.01 -39.70 -17.27
CA ILE A 841 -12.94 -39.39 -16.31
C ILE A 841 -13.07 -37.95 -15.86
N GLN A 842 -13.18 -37.01 -16.80
CA GLN A 842 -13.25 -35.59 -16.47
C GLN A 842 -13.99 -34.81 -17.56
N ARG A 843 -14.84 -33.86 -17.14
CA ARG A 843 -15.41 -32.81 -18.00
C ARG A 843 -15.19 -31.43 -17.40
N PHE A 844 -14.89 -30.45 -18.24
CA PHE A 844 -14.77 -29.04 -17.84
C PHE A 844 -14.89 -28.10 -19.05
N ASP A 845 -15.25 -26.86 -18.78
CA ASP A 845 -15.30 -25.76 -19.73
C ASP A 845 -14.01 -24.94 -19.65
N LEU A 846 -13.41 -24.61 -20.79
CA LEU A 846 -12.20 -23.80 -20.93
C LEU A 846 -12.53 -22.47 -21.60
N GLY A 847 -12.16 -21.38 -20.93
CA GLY A 847 -12.31 -20.00 -21.40
C GLY A 847 -11.00 -19.45 -21.97
N ASP A 848 -10.62 -18.23 -21.57
CA ASP A 848 -9.34 -17.65 -21.99
C ASP A 848 -8.13 -18.46 -21.52
N ILE A 849 -7.15 -18.64 -22.40
CA ILE A 849 -5.97 -19.50 -22.20
C ILE A 849 -4.62 -18.76 -22.25
N ASN A 850 -4.62 -17.45 -22.48
CA ASN A 850 -3.42 -16.62 -22.63
C ASN A 850 -3.29 -15.59 -21.51
N ILE A 851 -3.58 -16.00 -20.27
CA ILE A 851 -3.42 -15.15 -19.10
C ILE A 851 -1.94 -15.17 -18.71
N ASP A 852 -1.26 -14.03 -18.75
CA ASP A 852 0.16 -13.94 -18.37
C ASP A 852 0.28 -13.88 -16.85
N LEU A 853 1.00 -14.86 -16.28
CA LEU A 853 1.33 -14.89 -14.86
C LEU A 853 2.70 -14.26 -14.57
N GLY A 854 3.50 -13.94 -15.59
CA GLY A 854 4.86 -13.40 -15.47
C GLY A 854 5.94 -14.34 -16.00
N ARG A 855 6.99 -13.74 -16.61
CA ARG A 855 8.17 -14.42 -17.20
C ARG A 855 7.86 -15.65 -18.07
N GLY A 856 6.72 -15.64 -18.76
CA GLY A 856 6.31 -16.68 -19.70
C GLY A 856 5.44 -17.79 -19.11
N SER A 857 5.16 -17.76 -17.80
CA SER A 857 4.14 -18.61 -17.18
C SER A 857 2.75 -18.17 -17.64
N LYS A 858 1.88 -19.14 -17.94
CA LYS A 858 0.52 -18.89 -18.41
C LYS A 858 -0.55 -19.51 -17.53
N ALA A 859 -1.73 -18.94 -17.58
CA ALA A 859 -2.94 -19.48 -16.97
C ALA A 859 -4.12 -19.52 -17.95
N ALA A 860 -5.13 -20.29 -17.55
CA ALA A 860 -6.42 -20.35 -18.21
C ALA A 860 -7.58 -20.27 -17.22
N TYR A 861 -8.74 -19.79 -17.69
CA TYR A 861 -10.00 -19.84 -16.95
C TYR A 861 -10.76 -21.12 -17.22
N ILE A 862 -11.18 -21.78 -16.14
CA ILE A 862 -11.85 -23.09 -16.21
C ILE A 862 -13.10 -23.10 -15.31
N LYS A 863 -14.17 -23.75 -15.78
CA LYS A 863 -15.36 -24.08 -14.98
C LYS A 863 -15.59 -25.59 -14.99
N PHE A 864 -15.83 -26.17 -13.81
CA PHE A 864 -16.08 -27.61 -13.68
C PHE A 864 -17.59 -27.93 -13.71
N ASP A 865 -17.98 -29.07 -14.27
CA ASP A 865 -19.39 -29.44 -14.54
C ASP A 865 -20.28 -29.44 -13.27
N ASN A 866 -19.70 -29.81 -12.11
CA ASN A 866 -20.41 -29.93 -10.82
C ASN A 866 -20.23 -28.71 -9.89
N GLN A 867 -19.64 -27.62 -10.37
CA GLN A 867 -19.38 -26.43 -9.56
C GLN A 867 -19.65 -25.17 -10.36
N PHE A 868 -20.57 -24.35 -9.85
CA PHE A 868 -20.80 -23.03 -10.42
C PHE A 868 -19.72 -22.05 -9.92
N GLN A 869 -18.47 -22.28 -10.34
CA GLN A 869 -17.28 -21.53 -9.92
C GLN A 869 -16.27 -21.50 -11.07
N VAL A 870 -15.83 -20.29 -11.42
CA VAL A 870 -14.70 -20.07 -12.34
C VAL A 870 -13.40 -20.08 -11.55
N TRP A 871 -12.41 -20.78 -12.07
CA TRP A 871 -11.07 -20.90 -11.54
C TRP A 871 -10.06 -20.37 -12.55
N GLU A 872 -9.08 -19.63 -12.07
CA GLU A 872 -7.83 -19.42 -12.79
C GLU A 872 -6.87 -20.55 -12.43
N ILE A 873 -6.33 -21.21 -13.45
CA ILE A 873 -5.49 -22.40 -13.31
C ILE A 873 -4.20 -22.15 -14.06
N SER A 874 -3.06 -22.39 -13.42
CA SER A 874 -1.77 -22.28 -14.09
C SER A 874 -1.58 -23.46 -15.05
N GLY A 875 -1.24 -23.14 -16.31
CA GLY A 875 -1.08 -24.10 -17.40
C GLY A 875 -1.00 -23.42 -18.76
N ASP A 876 -0.02 -23.81 -19.57
CA ASP A 876 0.13 -23.34 -20.95
C ASP A 876 -0.68 -24.23 -21.90
N PHE A 877 -1.96 -23.90 -22.03
CA PHE A 877 -2.87 -24.60 -22.95
C PHE A 877 -2.51 -24.26 -24.40
N VAL A 878 -2.48 -25.29 -25.25
CA VAL A 878 -2.36 -25.11 -26.71
C VAL A 878 -3.59 -24.41 -27.26
N ASP A 879 -3.47 -23.76 -28.42
CA ASP A 879 -4.63 -23.21 -29.16
C ASP A 879 -5.72 -24.28 -29.30
N MET A 880 -6.96 -23.95 -28.92
CA MET A 880 -8.09 -24.88 -28.88
C MET A 880 -9.06 -24.70 -30.04
N ASP A 881 -8.64 -24.05 -31.13
CA ASP A 881 -9.44 -23.94 -32.36
C ASP A 881 -9.91 -25.32 -32.85
N LEU A 882 -11.21 -25.48 -33.08
CA LEU A 882 -11.86 -26.73 -33.49
C LEU A 882 -11.84 -26.97 -35.02
N ASP A 883 -11.10 -26.20 -35.81
CA ASP A 883 -10.79 -26.58 -37.18
C ASP A 883 -9.93 -27.87 -37.19
N PHE A 884 -10.51 -28.99 -37.62
CA PHE A 884 -9.82 -30.28 -37.68
C PHE A 884 -8.49 -30.24 -38.47
N ARG A 885 -8.33 -29.30 -39.41
CA ARG A 885 -7.09 -29.12 -40.20
C ARG A 885 -5.94 -28.58 -39.34
N LYS A 886 -6.23 -27.89 -38.24
CA LYS A 886 -5.22 -27.48 -37.25
C LYS A 886 -4.76 -28.63 -36.36
N TRP A 887 -5.51 -29.73 -36.32
CA TRP A 887 -5.20 -30.93 -35.51
C TRP A 887 -4.66 -32.11 -36.33
N THR A 888 -4.73 -32.03 -37.65
CA THR A 888 -4.36 -33.11 -38.57
C THR A 888 -3.44 -32.63 -39.67
N TYR A 889 -2.68 -33.53 -40.30
CA TYR A 889 -1.91 -33.22 -41.52
C TYR A 889 -2.87 -33.00 -42.72
N GLY A 890 -3.67 -31.94 -42.67
CA GLY A 890 -4.77 -31.68 -43.59
C GLY A 890 -4.44 -30.76 -44.77
N ASN A 891 -3.21 -30.27 -44.86
CA ASN A 891 -2.72 -29.47 -45.97
C ASN A 891 -1.68 -30.24 -46.79
N LEU A 892 -1.47 -29.81 -48.03
CA LEU A 892 -0.55 -30.46 -48.96
C LEU A 892 0.85 -30.51 -48.36
N TRP A 893 1.34 -29.44 -47.73
CA TRP A 893 2.59 -29.46 -46.97
C TRP A 893 2.38 -29.11 -45.49
N ASP A 894 3.26 -29.64 -44.64
CA ASP A 894 3.31 -29.33 -43.21
C ASP A 894 4.75 -29.01 -42.79
N LEU A 895 4.94 -27.96 -42.00
CA LEU A 895 6.28 -27.54 -41.56
C LEU A 895 7.02 -28.62 -40.74
N ARG A 896 6.30 -29.54 -40.09
CA ARG A 896 6.89 -30.68 -39.35
C ARG A 896 7.51 -31.74 -40.25
N TYR A 897 7.18 -31.76 -41.54
CA TYR A 897 7.88 -32.59 -42.51
C TYR A 897 9.34 -32.15 -42.68
N GLY A 898 9.63 -30.90 -42.33
CA GLY A 898 10.92 -30.27 -42.45
C GLY A 898 10.93 -29.22 -43.55
N ARG A 899 11.99 -28.41 -43.59
CA ARG A 899 12.15 -27.37 -44.61
C ARG A 899 12.59 -27.99 -45.93
N PRO A 900 11.83 -27.81 -47.03
CA PRO A 900 12.30 -28.17 -48.36
C PRO A 900 13.52 -27.31 -48.71
N TYR A 901 14.50 -27.90 -49.38
CA TYR A 901 15.63 -27.17 -49.96
C TYR A 901 15.85 -27.60 -51.42
N SER A 902 16.46 -26.71 -52.21
CA SER A 902 16.98 -27.10 -53.51
C SER A 902 18.46 -27.47 -53.36
N PRO A 903 18.92 -28.63 -53.87
CA PRO A 903 20.35 -28.94 -53.95
C PRO A 903 21.09 -28.06 -54.98
N SER A 904 20.36 -27.26 -55.75
CA SER A 904 20.89 -26.27 -56.69
C SER A 904 21.07 -24.91 -56.01
N ASN A 905 22.21 -24.26 -56.26
CA ASN A 905 22.48 -22.88 -55.80
C ASN A 905 21.87 -21.81 -56.73
N TYR A 906 20.97 -22.19 -57.64
CA TYR A 906 20.32 -21.26 -58.57
C TYR A 906 19.19 -20.47 -57.88
N ALA A 907 19.39 -19.17 -57.69
CA ALA A 907 18.48 -18.32 -56.91
C ALA A 907 16.99 -18.37 -57.35
N PRO A 908 16.64 -18.39 -58.65
CA PRO A 908 15.25 -18.51 -59.09
C PRO A 908 14.57 -19.82 -58.67
N GLU A 909 15.33 -20.91 -58.48
CA GLU A 909 14.77 -22.16 -57.96
C GLU A 909 14.45 -22.07 -56.45
N GLN A 910 15.26 -21.33 -55.69
CA GLN A 910 15.00 -21.10 -54.27
C GLN A 910 13.76 -20.23 -54.06
N GLU A 911 13.58 -19.20 -54.91
CA GLU A 911 12.39 -18.35 -54.91
C GLU A 911 11.12 -19.14 -55.27
N LYS A 912 11.17 -19.96 -56.32
CA LYS A 912 10.06 -20.87 -56.68
C LYS A 912 9.74 -21.86 -55.55
N LEU A 913 10.74 -22.38 -54.85
CA LEU A 913 10.53 -23.27 -53.70
C LEU A 913 9.81 -22.57 -52.55
N LEU A 914 10.13 -21.30 -52.27
CA LEU A 914 9.43 -20.50 -51.27
C LEU A 914 7.94 -20.32 -51.62
N TYR A 915 7.65 -19.96 -52.87
CA TYR A 915 6.26 -19.81 -53.33
C TYR A 915 5.53 -21.15 -53.35
N PHE A 916 6.19 -22.23 -53.76
CA PHE A 916 5.63 -23.59 -53.64
C PHE A 916 5.23 -23.89 -52.20
N VAL A 917 6.12 -23.69 -51.23
CA VAL A 917 5.84 -23.95 -49.80
C VAL A 917 4.68 -23.07 -49.32
N LYS A 918 4.65 -21.79 -49.70
CA LYS A 918 3.54 -20.88 -49.36
C LYS A 918 2.19 -21.42 -49.86
N TYR A 919 2.11 -21.87 -51.12
CA TYR A 919 0.87 -22.42 -51.66
C TYR A 919 0.52 -23.78 -51.06
N ALA A 920 1.51 -24.66 -50.89
CA ALA A 920 1.30 -26.01 -50.37
C ALA A 920 0.87 -26.01 -48.88
N LEU A 921 1.39 -25.10 -48.05
CA LEU A 921 0.96 -24.92 -46.66
C LEU A 921 -0.51 -24.47 -46.54
N ASN A 922 -1.05 -23.85 -47.59
CA ASN A 922 -2.42 -23.31 -47.64
C ASN A 922 -3.35 -24.08 -48.59
N THR A 923 -2.93 -25.26 -49.07
CA THR A 923 -3.75 -26.10 -49.95
C THR A 923 -4.27 -27.29 -49.17
N PRO A 924 -5.57 -27.33 -48.80
CA PRO A 924 -6.15 -28.48 -48.12
C PRO A 924 -6.09 -29.73 -49.01
N ILE A 925 -5.93 -30.90 -48.37
CA ILE A 925 -5.93 -32.20 -49.04
C ILE A 925 -7.10 -33.06 -48.55
N THR A 926 -7.64 -33.88 -49.44
CA THR A 926 -8.64 -34.89 -49.07
C THR A 926 -8.27 -36.22 -49.73
N PRO A 927 -7.97 -37.28 -48.98
CA PRO A 927 -7.67 -38.59 -49.54
C PRO A 927 -8.83 -39.10 -50.42
N ALA A 928 -8.53 -39.53 -51.63
CA ALA A 928 -9.50 -40.02 -52.60
C ALA A 928 -9.22 -41.49 -52.94
N ASP A 929 -10.25 -42.34 -52.80
CA ASP A 929 -10.16 -43.76 -53.17
C ASP A 929 -10.42 -43.94 -54.67
N ILE A 930 -9.54 -43.38 -55.49
CA ILE A 930 -9.59 -43.46 -56.95
C ILE A 930 -8.29 -44.04 -57.50
N LYS A 931 -8.39 -44.69 -58.65
CA LYS A 931 -7.20 -45.05 -59.45
C LYS A 931 -7.07 -44.07 -60.60
N LEU A 932 -6.03 -43.24 -60.53
CA LEU A 932 -5.69 -42.29 -61.60
C LEU A 932 -5.25 -43.06 -62.85
N GLN A 933 -5.87 -42.78 -64.00
CA GLN A 933 -5.50 -43.37 -65.29
C GLN A 933 -4.66 -42.42 -66.14
N THR A 934 -4.67 -41.14 -65.79
CA THR A 934 -3.88 -40.10 -66.47
C THR A 934 -2.40 -40.14 -66.05
N LYS A 935 -1.50 -39.69 -66.93
CA LYS A 935 -0.10 -39.43 -66.55
C LYS A 935 -0.03 -38.17 -65.69
N PRO A 936 0.93 -38.07 -64.74
CA PRO A 936 1.10 -36.86 -63.95
C PRO A 936 1.40 -35.67 -64.86
N LEU A 937 0.73 -34.54 -64.62
CA LEU A 937 1.04 -33.26 -65.25
C LEU A 937 2.50 -32.88 -64.98
N LYS A 938 2.95 -33.13 -63.75
CA LYS A 938 4.32 -32.88 -63.31
C LYS A 938 4.64 -33.76 -62.10
N ALA A 939 5.88 -34.25 -62.02
CA ALA A 939 6.42 -34.91 -60.84
C ALA A 939 7.76 -34.28 -60.48
N LYS A 940 7.97 -33.97 -59.20
CA LYS A 940 9.22 -33.36 -58.71
C LYS A 940 9.65 -34.02 -57.40
N LYS A 941 10.95 -34.31 -57.30
CA LYS A 941 11.56 -34.73 -56.05
C LYS A 941 11.87 -33.50 -55.20
N LEU A 942 11.23 -33.42 -54.04
CA LEU A 942 11.48 -32.44 -53.01
C LEU A 942 12.55 -32.99 -52.06
N TYR A 943 13.67 -32.28 -51.94
CA TYR A 943 14.70 -32.55 -50.95
C TYR A 943 14.34 -31.81 -49.67
N ILE A 944 14.47 -32.49 -48.54
CA ILE A 944 14.07 -32.01 -47.22
C ILE A 944 15.26 -32.21 -46.29
N GLU A 945 15.45 -31.32 -45.33
CA GLU A 945 16.56 -31.38 -44.37
C GLU A 945 16.79 -32.79 -43.76
N ASN A 946 18.03 -33.07 -43.39
CA ASN A 946 18.49 -34.37 -42.85
C ASN A 946 18.31 -35.55 -43.84
N ASP A 947 18.71 -35.36 -45.10
CA ASP A 947 18.69 -36.36 -46.18
C ASP A 947 17.31 -37.01 -46.45
N ASN A 948 16.23 -36.32 -46.06
CA ASN A 948 14.87 -36.75 -46.33
C ASN A 948 14.44 -36.32 -47.75
N SER A 949 13.57 -37.10 -48.38
CA SER A 949 12.98 -36.70 -49.66
C SER A 949 11.60 -37.29 -49.91
N VAL A 950 10.84 -36.57 -50.73
CA VAL A 950 9.50 -36.97 -51.19
C VAL A 950 9.39 -36.65 -52.67
N VAL A 951 8.78 -37.53 -53.46
CA VAL A 951 8.36 -37.19 -54.82
C VAL A 951 6.90 -36.78 -54.76
N LEU A 952 6.61 -35.54 -55.18
CA LEU A 952 5.25 -35.03 -55.30
C LEU A 952 4.86 -35.02 -56.78
N SER A 953 3.80 -35.77 -57.11
CA SER A 953 3.26 -35.88 -58.46
C SER A 953 1.86 -35.27 -58.51
N LEU A 954 1.61 -34.40 -59.50
CA LEU A 954 0.37 -33.66 -59.66
C LEU A 954 -0.40 -34.17 -60.88
N TYR A 955 -1.71 -34.33 -60.75
CA TYR A 955 -2.61 -34.91 -61.75
C TYR A 955 -3.87 -34.05 -61.93
N LYS A 956 -4.49 -34.16 -63.10
CA LYS A 956 -5.82 -33.61 -63.38
C LYS A 956 -6.64 -34.65 -64.13
N GLU A 957 -7.74 -35.08 -63.53
CA GLU A 957 -8.57 -36.16 -64.05
C GLU A 957 -10.05 -35.85 -63.79
N ASN A 958 -10.90 -36.02 -64.81
CA ASN A 958 -12.34 -35.74 -64.73
C ASN A 958 -12.72 -34.36 -64.16
N GLY A 959 -11.91 -33.33 -64.47
CA GLY A 959 -12.16 -31.97 -64.00
C GLY A 959 -11.78 -31.71 -62.53
N LYS A 960 -11.13 -32.66 -61.86
CA LYS A 960 -10.58 -32.53 -60.49
C LYS A 960 -9.05 -32.59 -60.48
N ALA A 961 -8.44 -32.03 -59.45
CA ALA A 961 -6.99 -32.00 -59.26
C ALA A 961 -6.55 -32.96 -58.14
N TYR A 962 -5.46 -33.67 -58.36
CA TYR A 962 -4.93 -34.63 -57.40
C TYR A 962 -3.42 -34.48 -57.20
N ALA A 963 -2.96 -34.69 -55.98
CA ALA A 963 -1.56 -34.81 -55.60
C ALA A 963 -1.28 -36.23 -55.11
N VAL A 964 -0.14 -36.80 -55.48
CA VAL A 964 0.31 -38.12 -55.02
C VAL A 964 1.72 -37.98 -54.46
N TYR A 965 1.89 -38.43 -53.22
CA TYR A 965 3.19 -38.49 -52.57
C TYR A 965 3.84 -39.86 -52.70
N ASP A 966 5.11 -39.91 -53.06
CA ASP A 966 5.98 -41.09 -52.91
C ASP A 966 7.10 -40.75 -51.91
N PHE A 967 6.93 -41.23 -50.68
CA PHE A 967 7.84 -40.99 -49.57
C PHE A 967 9.02 -41.97 -49.64
N ALA A 968 10.24 -41.44 -49.63
CA ALA A 968 11.43 -42.28 -49.64
C ALA A 968 11.51 -43.15 -48.37
N LYS A 969 11.82 -44.45 -48.54
CA LYS A 969 11.99 -45.39 -47.42
C LYS A 969 13.16 -45.03 -46.49
N SER A 970 14.12 -44.25 -46.99
CA SER A 970 15.26 -43.73 -46.23
C SER A 970 14.91 -42.57 -45.30
N ASN A 971 13.68 -42.03 -45.36
CA ASN A 971 13.30 -40.90 -44.53
C ASN A 971 13.38 -41.28 -43.04
N GLU A 972 14.09 -40.48 -42.25
CA GLU A 972 14.25 -40.70 -40.81
C GLU A 972 13.25 -39.90 -39.98
N ASN A 973 12.75 -38.77 -40.50
CA ASN A 973 11.79 -37.89 -39.80
C ASN A 973 10.50 -38.67 -39.40
N PRO A 974 10.15 -38.72 -38.10
CA PRO A 974 8.94 -39.41 -37.62
C PRO A 974 7.64 -38.91 -38.26
N HIS A 975 7.53 -37.60 -38.55
CA HIS A 975 6.35 -37.00 -39.18
C HIS A 975 6.19 -37.44 -40.64
N LEU A 976 7.30 -37.56 -41.38
CA LEU A 976 7.28 -38.11 -42.74
C LEU A 976 6.92 -39.60 -42.73
N LYS A 977 7.44 -40.37 -41.77
CA LYS A 977 7.08 -41.80 -41.61
C LYS A 977 5.59 -41.98 -41.29
N LEU A 978 5.04 -41.12 -40.42
CA LEU A 978 3.62 -41.13 -40.10
C LEU A 978 2.79 -40.76 -41.33
N ALA A 979 3.10 -39.64 -42.01
CA ALA A 979 2.41 -39.22 -43.22
C ALA A 979 2.47 -40.28 -44.33
N ALA A 980 3.61 -40.97 -44.49
CA ALA A 980 3.75 -42.05 -45.46
C ALA A 980 2.76 -43.21 -45.22
N LYS A 981 2.43 -43.55 -43.97
CA LYS A 981 1.41 -44.58 -43.69
C LYS A 981 0.04 -44.20 -44.23
N TYR A 982 -0.29 -42.91 -44.25
CA TYR A 982 -1.60 -42.40 -44.67
C TYR A 982 -1.66 -42.09 -46.16
N PHE A 983 -0.63 -41.42 -46.68
CA PHE A 983 -0.67 -40.74 -47.98
C PHE A 983 0.22 -41.37 -49.07
N ASN A 984 1.12 -42.29 -48.72
CA ASN A 984 2.08 -42.82 -49.68
C ASN A 984 1.39 -43.56 -50.84
N ASN A 985 1.66 -43.12 -52.06
CA ASN A 985 1.08 -43.58 -53.32
C ASN A 985 -0.46 -43.52 -53.37
N LYS A 986 -1.08 -42.69 -52.54
CA LYS A 986 -2.53 -42.45 -52.58
C LYS A 986 -2.86 -41.10 -53.21
N PRO A 987 -3.88 -41.01 -54.08
CA PRO A 987 -4.38 -39.73 -54.57
C PRO A 987 -4.99 -38.88 -53.47
N LEU A 988 -4.55 -37.62 -53.40
CA LEU A 988 -5.07 -36.58 -52.51
C LEU A 988 -5.74 -35.52 -53.39
N GLU A 989 -7.06 -35.36 -53.27
CA GLU A 989 -7.79 -34.28 -53.95
C GLU A 989 -7.33 -32.92 -53.39
N ILE A 990 -7.05 -31.99 -54.30
CA ILE A 990 -6.69 -30.60 -53.99
C ILE A 990 -7.53 -29.65 -54.85
N ASP A 991 -7.64 -28.40 -54.42
CA ASP A 991 -8.33 -27.38 -55.20
C ASP A 991 -7.61 -27.10 -56.54
N LEU A 992 -8.41 -26.85 -57.58
CA LEU A 992 -7.93 -26.72 -58.95
C LEU A 992 -7.18 -25.39 -59.18
N GLN A 993 -7.58 -24.31 -58.50
CA GLN A 993 -6.87 -23.03 -58.56
C GLN A 993 -5.52 -23.13 -57.84
N ASN A 994 -5.48 -23.85 -56.71
CA ASN A 994 -4.24 -24.10 -56.00
C ASN A 994 -3.28 -25.01 -56.79
N LEU A 995 -3.81 -26.02 -57.50
CA LEU A 995 -3.01 -26.83 -58.43
C LEU A 995 -2.29 -25.97 -59.47
N GLU A 996 -2.98 -25.03 -60.11
CA GLU A 996 -2.39 -24.15 -61.14
C GLU A 996 -1.26 -23.29 -60.56
N LYS A 997 -1.49 -22.66 -59.41
CA LYS A 997 -0.45 -21.89 -58.70
C LYS A 997 0.76 -22.74 -58.33
N ILE A 998 0.54 -23.98 -57.89
CA ILE A 998 1.61 -24.91 -57.53
C ILE A 998 2.39 -25.34 -58.78
N LEU A 999 1.71 -25.62 -59.89
CA LEU A 999 2.33 -26.02 -61.16
C LEU A 999 3.26 -24.94 -61.74
N GLU A 1000 2.93 -23.66 -61.58
CA GLU A 1000 3.80 -22.54 -61.99
C GLU A 1000 5.15 -22.53 -61.26
N GLN A 1001 5.19 -23.06 -60.03
CA GLN A 1001 6.39 -23.11 -59.20
C GLN A 1001 7.22 -24.39 -59.40
N PHE A 1002 6.64 -25.42 -60.04
CA PHE A 1002 7.27 -26.72 -60.27
C PHE A 1002 8.21 -26.73 -61.49
#